data_AF-A0A2N5KF37-F1
#
_entry.id   AF-A0A2N5KF37-F1
#
_cell.length_a   1.000
_cell.length_b   1.000
_cell.length_c   1.000
_cell.angle_alpha   90.00
_cell.angle_beta   90.00
_cell.angle_gamma   90.00
#
_symmetry.space_group_name_H-M   'P 1'
#
loop_
_entity.id
_entity.type
_entity.pdbx_description
1 polymer ?
#
loop_
_entity_poly.entity_id
_entity_poly.type
_entity_poly.pdbx_seq_one_letter_code
_entity_poly.pdbx_strand_id
1 'polypeptide(L)'
;MFLSRTTNRGHPRPQIGYLLTLVMSLTLTLAWGGPLPSLWNANAPGRVLADARTTLEARASLRQTAMEAAAVLDGARGDFEQRGLALRELSVTDRAAAAATLAADARLLERLAASASAEREALRSYDNTLMASTRDLGPGGEALRPATWPIVELLKLYPPPVGLRSDWWPPDAAFFARGAAQLEAAGLEAQVAAATEIGRSTYSLRQLLDLDTRYRSELDRYAALLNAQRATPPPAPGVGRLALAATLTVLFAALLSYSIATMLDRRRAAVMLIGLGALALWYLPAMLPLALLGAVLLTVLIACRPALAAVLPLASVPFYYRPRTVGPFAFPLTETLIVIIILALTFRGSYHQIHWFRSGRAKYREFLRHERWLLLAGGGLLLAGVVSVFAPTVADLRTASREFRRTLLEPLLWAIVTLVLMRRKLVHPSDLLWALIIPATWVASDGLVRWALGRGSVILEGTPRLIGILPSATALGAYLGTALAAALALALAAASAKTRFSAAILSVPLLAATVLTFTRGAWIGVLLSVVTVLLARRAWKILGLLTTTASLGLGMISVVAPSFVLNVLRIGEGTAIGRVPIWIAAWNTIRSSPVLGLGLDQLAHVDPSRYGMPQQRLMTIAHPHNLVLDVWLQLGLLGVVVITGLVLRSAQSLWQARHQPVALATLAILVDLLVHGMVDQTLMGGDMIYIWWLVFIVATEYRCNTASQHPVLSEACDSLPATRECVGVSSA
;
A
#
# COMPACT_ATOMS: atom_id res chain seq x y z
N MET A 1 27.58 -42.29 6.24
CA MET A 1 28.93 -42.86 6.43
C MET A 1 29.60 -42.87 5.05
N PHE A 2 30.78 -42.27 4.93
CA PHE A 2 31.73 -42.23 3.80
C PHE A 2 31.28 -41.84 2.39
N LEU A 3 31.76 -40.67 1.94
CA LEU A 3 32.47 -40.40 0.67
C LEU A 3 32.77 -38.88 0.65
N SER A 4 33.87 -38.46 1.27
CA SER A 4 35.22 -38.36 0.70
C SER A 4 35.43 -37.09 -0.13
N ARG A 5 36.41 -36.31 0.34
CA ARG A 5 36.93 -35.06 -0.22
C ARG A 5 37.55 -35.32 -1.60
N THR A 6 37.18 -34.52 -2.58
CA THR A 6 38.08 -34.17 -3.69
C THR A 6 38.13 -32.66 -3.84
N THR A 7 39.28 -32.12 -3.46
CA THR A 7 39.75 -30.78 -3.85
C THR A 7 39.90 -30.74 -5.36
N ASN A 8 39.17 -29.86 -6.03
CA ASN A 8 39.51 -29.48 -7.39
C ASN A 8 39.53 -27.95 -7.51
N ARG A 9 40.74 -27.40 -7.55
CA ARG A 9 41.01 -26.02 -7.98
C ARG A 9 40.83 -25.98 -9.51
N GLY A 10 39.59 -25.82 -9.96
CA GLY A 10 39.27 -25.50 -11.34
C GLY A 10 38.62 -24.12 -11.38
N HIS A 11 39.19 -23.20 -12.16
CA HIS A 11 38.53 -21.93 -12.50
C HIS A 11 37.08 -22.18 -12.93
N PRO A 12 36.07 -21.51 -12.36
CA PRO A 12 34.70 -21.72 -12.77
C PRO A 12 34.51 -21.10 -14.15
N ARG A 13 34.50 -21.93 -15.21
CA ARG A 13 33.92 -21.53 -16.49
C ARG A 13 32.43 -21.21 -16.23
N PRO A 14 31.90 -20.04 -16.64
CA PRO A 14 30.47 -19.76 -16.56
C PRO A 14 29.76 -20.64 -17.60
N GLN A 15 29.33 -21.83 -17.18
CA GLN A 15 28.74 -22.83 -18.06
C GLN A 15 27.26 -22.50 -18.34
N ILE A 16 26.95 -22.29 -19.62
CA ILE A 16 25.76 -22.64 -20.43
C ILE A 16 24.36 -22.51 -19.79
N GLY A 17 24.13 -22.94 -18.55
CA GLY A 17 22.87 -22.74 -17.83
C GLY A 17 22.53 -21.25 -17.60
N TYR A 18 23.54 -20.41 -17.39
CA TYR A 18 23.35 -18.95 -17.32
C TYR A 18 22.98 -18.36 -18.68
N LEU A 19 23.55 -18.89 -19.76
CA LEU A 19 23.21 -18.48 -21.12
C LEU A 19 21.77 -18.91 -21.44
N LEU A 20 21.34 -20.11 -21.04
CA LEU A 20 19.96 -20.58 -21.15
C LEU A 20 18.98 -19.73 -20.33
N THR A 21 19.34 -19.31 -19.11
CA THR A 21 18.50 -18.44 -18.29
C THR A 21 18.42 -17.03 -18.87
N LEU A 22 19.55 -16.50 -19.38
CA LEU A 22 19.63 -15.23 -20.08
C LEU A 22 18.84 -15.27 -21.39
N VAL A 23 18.96 -16.35 -22.17
CA VAL A 23 18.24 -16.58 -23.43
C VAL A 23 16.75 -16.81 -23.18
N MET A 24 16.35 -17.48 -22.10
CA MET A 24 14.95 -17.68 -21.71
C MET A 24 14.34 -16.38 -21.18
N SER A 25 15.13 -15.58 -20.45
CA SER A 25 14.75 -14.22 -20.03
C SER A 25 14.65 -13.29 -21.23
N LEU A 26 15.60 -13.35 -22.18
CA LEU A 26 15.59 -12.63 -23.46
C LEU A 26 14.42 -13.07 -24.33
N THR A 27 14.12 -14.36 -24.44
CA THR A 27 12.98 -14.84 -25.23
C THR A 27 11.66 -14.51 -24.54
N LEU A 28 11.57 -14.53 -23.21
CA LEU A 28 10.37 -14.04 -22.50
C LEU A 28 10.20 -12.52 -22.61
N THR A 29 11.28 -11.74 -22.70
CA THR A 29 11.21 -10.27 -22.90
C THR A 29 11.10 -9.84 -24.36
N LEU A 30 11.64 -10.62 -25.31
CA LEU A 30 11.61 -10.34 -26.76
C LEU A 30 10.42 -11.01 -27.47
N ALA A 31 10.00 -12.22 -27.08
CA ALA A 31 8.76 -12.84 -27.59
C ALA A 31 7.53 -12.11 -27.05
N TRP A 32 7.65 -11.45 -25.88
CA TRP A 32 6.74 -10.40 -25.46
C TRP A 32 7.15 -9.04 -26.03
N GLY A 33 7.27 -8.89 -27.35
CA GLY A 33 7.48 -7.59 -28.02
C GLY A 33 6.36 -6.54 -27.78
N GLY A 34 5.43 -6.80 -26.86
CA GLY A 34 4.58 -5.81 -26.21
C GLY A 34 5.16 -5.37 -24.85
N PRO A 35 4.45 -4.59 -24.01
CA PRO A 35 4.68 -4.74 -22.57
C PRO A 35 4.55 -6.26 -22.23
N LEU A 36 5.14 -6.76 -21.12
CA LEU A 36 4.64 -8.02 -20.52
C LEU A 36 3.10 -7.93 -20.64
N PRO A 37 2.32 -8.93 -21.15
CA PRO A 37 0.87 -8.90 -21.14
C PRO A 37 0.59 -8.41 -19.76
N SER A 38 0.09 -7.20 -19.79
CA SER A 38 0.35 -6.28 -18.72
C SER A 38 -0.08 -7.03 -17.48
N LEU A 39 0.66 -6.89 -16.37
CA LEU A 39 0.09 -7.26 -15.09
C LEU A 39 -1.20 -6.42 -14.80
N TRP A 40 -1.87 -5.86 -15.82
CA TRP A 40 -3.31 -5.85 -15.93
C TRP A 40 -3.78 -7.22 -15.48
N ASN A 41 -4.53 -7.20 -14.41
CA ASN A 41 -5.52 -8.21 -14.11
C ASN A 41 -6.03 -8.84 -15.41
N ALA A 42 -5.47 -10.00 -15.79
CA ALA A 42 -5.90 -10.76 -16.97
C ALA A 42 -7.38 -11.15 -16.86
N ASN A 43 -7.95 -10.97 -15.66
CA ASN A 43 -9.37 -10.98 -15.41
C ASN A 43 -9.74 -9.74 -14.56
N ALA A 44 -10.57 -8.83 -15.07
CA ALA A 44 -11.65 -8.14 -14.32
C ALA A 44 -11.90 -6.62 -14.53
N PRO A 45 -11.03 -5.73 -15.04
CA PRO A 45 -11.41 -4.31 -15.07
C PRO A 45 -12.53 -4.02 -16.08
N GLY A 46 -12.45 -4.62 -17.28
CA GLY A 46 -13.46 -4.41 -18.33
C GLY A 46 -14.80 -5.09 -18.02
N ARG A 47 -14.75 -6.34 -17.52
CA ARG A 47 -15.96 -7.10 -17.19
C ARG A 47 -16.66 -6.55 -15.94
N VAL A 48 -15.93 -6.24 -14.88
CA VAL A 48 -16.54 -5.64 -13.67
C VAL A 48 -17.06 -4.24 -13.96
N LEU A 49 -16.39 -3.46 -14.82
CA LEU A 49 -16.92 -2.17 -15.26
C LEU A 49 -18.20 -2.32 -16.09
N ALA A 50 -18.26 -3.31 -16.99
CA ALA A 50 -19.46 -3.62 -17.74
C ALA A 50 -20.60 -4.10 -16.84
N ASP A 51 -20.33 -4.96 -15.86
CA ASP A 51 -21.30 -5.45 -14.89
C ASP A 51 -21.81 -4.31 -13.98
N ALA A 52 -20.92 -3.44 -13.51
CA ALA A 52 -21.26 -2.26 -12.71
C ALA A 52 -22.12 -1.27 -13.51
N ARG A 53 -21.77 -1.03 -14.78
CA ARG A 53 -22.57 -0.22 -15.71
C ARG A 53 -23.93 -0.86 -15.97
N THR A 54 -23.98 -2.16 -16.20
CA THR A 54 -25.25 -2.90 -16.40
C THR A 54 -26.13 -2.80 -15.16
N THR A 55 -25.55 -2.89 -13.96
CA THR A 55 -26.26 -2.71 -12.69
C THR A 55 -26.81 -1.29 -12.56
N LEU A 56 -26.01 -0.27 -12.91
CA LEU A 56 -26.44 1.12 -12.94
C LEU A 56 -27.59 1.35 -13.94
N GLU A 57 -27.49 0.78 -15.14
CA GLU A 57 -28.52 0.85 -16.18
C GLU A 57 -29.81 0.11 -15.78
N ALA A 58 -29.71 -1.06 -15.15
CA ALA A 58 -30.85 -1.80 -14.63
C ALA A 58 -31.56 -1.05 -13.47
N ARG A 59 -30.84 -0.24 -12.70
CA ARG A 59 -31.41 0.65 -11.67
C ARG A 59 -32.00 1.93 -12.28
N ALA A 60 -31.54 2.34 -13.46
CA ALA A 60 -32.04 3.52 -14.18
C ALA A 60 -33.47 3.35 -14.69
N SER A 61 -33.90 2.13 -15.03
CA SER A 61 -35.30 1.86 -15.42
C SER A 61 -36.26 2.01 -14.24
N LEU A 62 -35.86 1.57 -13.03
CA LEU A 62 -36.61 1.81 -11.78
C LEU A 62 -36.72 3.30 -11.45
N ARG A 63 -35.66 4.07 -11.75
CA ARG A 63 -35.66 5.53 -11.63
C ARG A 63 -36.65 6.18 -12.59
N GLN A 64 -36.77 5.71 -13.83
CA GLN A 64 -37.72 6.30 -14.80
C GLN A 64 -39.17 6.16 -14.33
N THR A 65 -39.55 4.99 -13.80
CA THR A 65 -40.85 4.77 -13.17
C THR A 65 -41.04 5.64 -11.90
N ALA A 66 -39.98 5.88 -11.14
CA ALA A 66 -40.01 6.78 -9.98
C ALA A 66 -40.06 8.27 -10.38
N MET A 67 -39.41 8.68 -11.48
CA MET A 67 -39.44 10.03 -12.03
C MET A 67 -40.81 10.37 -12.62
N GLU A 68 -41.49 9.41 -13.23
CA GLU A 68 -42.91 9.55 -13.60
C GLU A 68 -43.79 9.80 -12.35
N ALA A 69 -43.47 9.18 -11.21
CA ALA A 69 -44.09 9.48 -9.93
C ALA A 69 -43.63 10.82 -9.30
N ALA A 70 -42.50 11.37 -9.73
CA ALA A 70 -42.01 12.68 -9.30
C ALA A 70 -42.87 13.84 -9.85
N ALA A 71 -43.81 13.58 -10.78
CA ALA A 71 -44.84 14.55 -11.17
C ALA A 71 -45.69 15.05 -9.99
N VAL A 72 -45.73 14.29 -8.87
CA VAL A 72 -46.32 14.75 -7.60
C VAL A 72 -45.65 16.03 -7.09
N LEU A 73 -44.39 16.26 -7.45
CA LEU A 73 -43.63 17.44 -7.07
C LEU A 73 -43.92 18.65 -7.96
N ASP A 74 -44.66 18.55 -9.06
CA ASP A 74 -44.83 19.66 -9.99
C ASP A 74 -46.09 20.50 -9.72
N GLY A 75 -46.00 21.80 -10.03
CA GLY A 75 -47.11 22.75 -9.93
C GLY A 75 -47.75 22.83 -8.54
N ALA A 76 -49.05 23.15 -8.49
CA ALA A 76 -49.81 23.27 -7.25
C ALA A 76 -49.94 21.94 -6.47
N ARG A 77 -49.74 20.80 -7.14
CA ARG A 77 -49.73 19.48 -6.48
C ARG A 77 -48.48 19.30 -5.62
N GLY A 78 -47.34 19.83 -6.06
CA GLY A 78 -46.07 19.76 -5.33
C GLY A 78 -45.97 20.65 -4.10
N ASP A 79 -46.90 21.59 -3.89
CA ASP A 79 -46.88 22.49 -2.73
C ASP A 79 -47.61 21.86 -1.53
N PHE A 80 -46.95 20.88 -0.90
CA PHE A 80 -47.49 20.20 0.28
C PHE A 80 -47.69 21.16 1.46
N GLU A 81 -46.90 22.24 1.57
CA GLU A 81 -47.05 23.23 2.64
C GLU A 81 -48.36 24.01 2.45
N GLN A 82 -48.61 24.55 1.26
CA GLN A 82 -49.85 25.27 0.95
C GLN A 82 -51.07 24.35 1.02
N ARG A 83 -50.99 23.13 0.46
CA ARG A 83 -52.07 22.12 0.52
C ARG A 83 -52.35 21.66 1.95
N GLY A 84 -51.31 21.56 2.79
CA GLY A 84 -51.43 21.25 4.20
C GLY A 84 -52.14 22.36 4.97
N LEU A 85 -51.75 23.62 4.78
CA LEU A 85 -52.38 24.78 5.39
C LEU A 85 -53.85 24.91 5.00
N ALA A 86 -54.20 24.61 3.75
CA ALA A 86 -55.58 24.63 3.25
C ALA A 86 -56.51 23.64 3.98
N LEU A 87 -55.99 22.60 4.64
CA LEU A 87 -56.81 21.66 5.44
C LEU A 87 -57.58 22.36 6.56
N ARG A 88 -57.09 23.51 7.05
CA ARG A 88 -57.73 24.31 8.10
C ARG A 88 -59.02 24.98 7.62
N GLU A 89 -59.12 25.25 6.33
CA GLU A 89 -60.23 25.98 5.70
C GLU A 89 -61.31 25.05 5.15
N LEU A 90 -61.03 23.74 5.08
CA LEU A 90 -61.93 22.73 4.54
C LEU A 90 -62.95 22.21 5.57
N SER A 91 -64.12 21.84 5.05
CA SER A 91 -65.15 21.10 5.79
C SER A 91 -64.61 19.74 6.28
N VAL A 92 -65.23 19.14 7.30
CA VAL A 92 -64.75 17.87 7.88
C VAL A 92 -64.69 16.74 6.83
N THR A 93 -65.65 16.67 5.92
CA THR A 93 -65.70 15.69 4.83
C THR A 93 -64.64 15.94 3.77
N ASP A 94 -64.46 17.20 3.35
CA ASP A 94 -63.49 17.56 2.30
C ASP A 94 -62.05 17.46 2.82
N ARG A 95 -61.85 17.72 4.12
CA ARG A 95 -60.56 17.57 4.79
C ARG A 95 -60.08 16.12 4.80
N ALA A 96 -60.96 15.16 5.07
CA ALA A 96 -60.59 13.74 5.08
C ALA A 96 -60.13 13.28 3.68
N ALA A 97 -60.83 13.70 2.63
CA ALA A 97 -60.46 13.41 1.24
C ALA A 97 -59.15 14.10 0.84
N ALA A 98 -58.95 15.37 1.23
CA ALA A 98 -57.71 16.11 0.96
C ALA A 98 -56.50 15.52 1.70
N ALA A 99 -56.66 15.10 2.96
CA ALA A 99 -55.61 14.46 3.75
C ALA A 99 -55.23 13.07 3.19
N ALA A 100 -56.20 12.27 2.75
CA ALA A 100 -55.95 11.00 2.06
C ALA A 100 -55.17 11.21 0.75
N THR A 101 -55.48 12.28 0.02
CA THR A 101 -54.74 12.64 -1.21
C THR A 101 -53.29 13.04 -0.91
N LEU A 102 -53.06 13.85 0.14
CA LEU A 102 -51.71 14.20 0.61
C LEU A 102 -50.92 12.97 1.05
N ALA A 103 -51.57 12.02 1.74
CA ALA A 103 -50.94 10.77 2.16
C ALA A 103 -50.54 9.90 0.96
N ALA A 104 -51.42 9.75 -0.04
CA ALA A 104 -51.12 9.01 -1.27
C ALA A 104 -49.93 9.62 -2.03
N ASP A 105 -49.87 10.95 -2.09
CA ASP A 105 -48.74 11.69 -2.67
C ASP A 105 -47.45 11.49 -1.85
N ALA A 106 -47.52 11.47 -0.51
CA ALA A 106 -46.38 11.18 0.36
C ALA A 106 -45.86 9.74 0.19
N ARG A 107 -46.73 8.75 -0.06
CA ARG A 107 -46.33 7.36 -0.41
C ARG A 107 -45.64 7.27 -1.78
N LEU A 108 -45.94 8.17 -2.70
CA LEU A 108 -45.19 8.28 -3.95
C LEU A 108 -43.78 8.85 -3.70
N LEU A 109 -43.65 9.83 -2.80
CA LEU A 109 -42.35 10.35 -2.37
C LEU A 109 -41.50 9.31 -1.62
N GLU A 110 -42.11 8.45 -0.81
CA GLU A 110 -41.45 7.30 -0.18
C GLU A 110 -40.77 6.39 -1.22
N ARG A 111 -41.52 5.99 -2.26
CA ARG A 111 -40.99 5.17 -3.36
C ARG A 111 -39.91 5.89 -4.15
N LEU A 112 -40.08 7.18 -4.41
CA LEU A 112 -39.08 8.01 -5.08
C LEU A 112 -37.78 8.08 -4.28
N ALA A 113 -37.86 8.32 -2.97
CA ALA A 113 -36.70 8.40 -2.08
C ALA A 113 -35.95 7.05 -1.98
N ALA A 114 -36.68 5.93 -1.91
CA ALA A 114 -36.09 4.59 -1.91
C ALA A 114 -35.32 4.31 -3.22
N SER A 115 -35.93 4.62 -4.37
CA SER A 115 -35.31 4.46 -5.69
C SER A 115 -34.08 5.38 -5.87
N ALA A 116 -34.17 6.64 -5.44
CA ALA A 116 -33.05 7.58 -5.50
C ALA A 116 -31.86 7.12 -4.65
N SER A 117 -32.11 6.61 -3.44
CA SER A 117 -31.06 6.02 -2.59
C SER A 117 -30.40 4.81 -3.26
N ALA A 118 -31.20 3.93 -3.85
CA ALA A 118 -30.74 2.73 -4.57
C ALA A 118 -29.92 3.07 -5.83
N GLU A 119 -30.25 4.15 -6.53
CA GLU A 119 -29.47 4.65 -7.67
C GLU A 119 -28.16 5.29 -7.21
N ARG A 120 -28.19 6.12 -6.16
CA ARG A 120 -26.98 6.74 -5.62
C ARG A 120 -25.94 5.72 -5.17
N GLU A 121 -26.39 4.62 -4.56
CA GLU A 121 -25.52 3.50 -4.23
C GLU A 121 -24.90 2.86 -5.49
N ALA A 122 -25.70 2.65 -6.53
CA ALA A 122 -25.22 2.13 -7.82
C ALA A 122 -24.24 3.08 -8.52
N LEU A 123 -24.49 4.39 -8.49
CA LEU A 123 -23.59 5.43 -9.01
C LEU A 123 -22.24 5.41 -8.28
N ARG A 124 -22.25 5.34 -6.95
CA ARG A 124 -21.02 5.21 -6.15
C ARG A 124 -20.27 3.91 -6.47
N SER A 125 -20.97 2.80 -6.65
CA SER A 125 -20.36 1.53 -7.06
C SER A 125 -19.72 1.61 -8.45
N TYR A 126 -20.41 2.25 -9.41
CA TYR A 126 -19.91 2.49 -10.75
C TYR A 126 -18.69 3.41 -10.75
N ASP A 127 -18.72 4.54 -10.02
CA ASP A 127 -17.58 5.43 -9.84
C ASP A 127 -16.35 4.69 -9.28
N ASN A 128 -16.53 3.96 -8.17
CA ASN A 128 -15.45 3.17 -7.57
C ASN A 128 -14.81 2.20 -8.57
N THR A 129 -15.64 1.53 -9.37
CA THR A 129 -15.19 0.59 -10.39
C THR A 129 -14.48 1.29 -11.54
N LEU A 130 -15.02 2.42 -12.00
CA LEU A 130 -14.48 3.23 -13.08
C LEU A 130 -13.11 3.82 -12.70
N MET A 131 -13.00 4.40 -11.51
CA MET A 131 -11.75 4.92 -10.95
C MET A 131 -10.71 3.82 -10.74
N ALA A 132 -11.12 2.63 -10.27
CA ALA A 132 -10.22 1.48 -10.20
C ALA A 132 -9.69 1.08 -11.59
N SER A 133 -10.57 1.05 -12.59
CA SER A 133 -10.24 0.76 -13.99
C SER A 133 -9.24 1.76 -14.60
N THR A 134 -9.30 3.04 -14.18
CA THR A 134 -8.35 4.08 -14.59
C THR A 134 -6.95 3.82 -14.02
N ARG A 135 -6.83 3.38 -12.77
CA ARG A 135 -5.52 3.12 -12.12
C ARG A 135 -4.71 2.06 -12.87
N ASP A 136 -5.39 1.17 -13.59
CA ASP A 136 -4.75 0.15 -14.43
C ASP A 136 -4.13 0.69 -15.73
N LEU A 137 -4.47 1.91 -16.15
CA LEU A 137 -3.92 2.54 -17.36
C LEU A 137 -2.53 3.17 -17.16
N GLY A 138 -2.00 3.19 -15.93
CA GLY A 138 -0.69 3.79 -15.63
C GLY A 138 -0.61 5.24 -16.13
N PRO A 139 0.29 5.56 -17.09
CA PRO A 139 0.40 6.92 -17.66
C PRO A 139 -0.92 7.50 -18.19
N GLY A 140 -1.75 6.67 -18.84
CA GLY A 140 -3.04 7.11 -19.36
C GLY A 140 -4.05 7.44 -18.27
N GLY A 141 -3.91 6.80 -17.10
CA GLY A 141 -4.76 7.08 -15.95
C GLY A 141 -4.49 8.46 -15.34
N GLU A 142 -3.22 8.87 -15.29
CA GLU A 142 -2.86 10.21 -14.81
C GLU A 142 -3.26 11.31 -15.81
N ALA A 143 -3.14 11.06 -17.13
CA ALA A 143 -3.63 11.99 -18.14
C ALA A 143 -5.15 12.25 -18.00
N LEU A 144 -5.89 11.27 -17.46
CA LEU A 144 -7.30 11.37 -17.16
C LEU A 144 -7.58 11.96 -15.75
N ARG A 145 -6.57 12.20 -14.90
CA ARG A 145 -6.77 12.76 -13.55
C ARG A 145 -7.46 14.13 -13.57
N PRO A 146 -7.14 15.07 -14.47
CA PRO A 146 -7.90 16.33 -14.54
C PRO A 146 -9.39 16.11 -14.84
N ALA A 147 -9.73 15.04 -15.58
CA ALA A 147 -11.12 14.72 -15.90
C ALA A 147 -11.91 14.15 -14.72
N THR A 148 -11.25 13.77 -13.61
CA THR A 148 -11.93 13.38 -12.37
C THR A 148 -12.32 14.58 -11.52
N TRP A 149 -11.77 15.77 -11.78
CA TRP A 149 -12.05 16.96 -10.97
C TRP A 149 -13.53 17.33 -10.88
N PRO A 150 -14.32 17.35 -11.97
CA PRO A 150 -15.75 17.65 -11.90
C PRO A 150 -16.52 16.64 -11.04
N ILE A 151 -16.15 15.35 -11.10
CA ILE A 151 -16.70 14.30 -10.23
C ILE A 151 -16.41 14.63 -8.77
N VAL A 152 -15.16 14.98 -8.45
CA VAL A 152 -14.78 15.37 -7.09
C VAL A 152 -15.57 16.58 -6.63
N GLU A 153 -15.76 17.61 -7.46
CA GLU A 153 -16.56 18.80 -7.13
C GLU A 153 -18.03 18.47 -6.88
N LEU A 154 -18.65 17.60 -7.69
CA LEU A 154 -20.04 17.19 -7.48
C LEU A 154 -20.21 16.43 -6.17
N LEU A 155 -19.26 15.55 -5.83
CA LEU A 155 -19.27 14.81 -4.56
C LEU A 155 -19.22 15.72 -3.33
N LYS A 156 -18.75 16.98 -3.47
CA LYS A 156 -18.77 17.98 -2.40
C LYS A 156 -20.15 18.54 -2.10
N LEU A 157 -20.99 18.57 -3.14
CA LEU A 157 -22.35 19.12 -3.10
C LEU A 157 -23.35 18.10 -2.58
N TYR A 158 -22.99 16.81 -2.61
CA TYR A 158 -23.73 15.82 -1.85
C TYR A 158 -23.64 16.17 -0.37
N PRO A 159 -24.78 16.23 0.36
CA PRO A 159 -24.73 16.44 1.78
C PRO A 159 -23.86 15.33 2.41
N PRO A 160 -22.75 15.67 3.09
CA PRO A 160 -22.16 14.77 4.07
C PRO A 160 -23.16 14.65 5.24
N PRO A 161 -22.96 13.78 6.24
CA PRO A 161 -23.79 13.83 7.44
C PRO A 161 -23.88 15.28 7.93
N VAL A 162 -25.07 15.88 7.76
CA VAL A 162 -25.42 17.29 8.03
C VAL A 162 -24.77 18.33 7.09
N GLY A 163 -25.60 19.14 6.38
CA GLY A 163 -25.01 20.25 5.60
C GLY A 163 -25.87 21.03 4.61
N LEU A 164 -27.21 21.01 4.67
CA LEU A 164 -28.04 22.03 4.02
C LEU A 164 -29.10 22.44 5.03
N ARG A 165 -28.84 23.52 5.79
CA ARG A 165 -29.68 24.00 6.91
C ARG A 165 -29.85 22.93 8.03
N SER A 166 -29.60 23.28 9.28
CA SER A 166 -29.77 22.34 10.42
C SER A 166 -31.21 21.80 10.53
N ASP A 167 -32.15 22.49 9.89
CA ASP A 167 -33.58 22.21 9.84
C ASP A 167 -34.03 21.35 8.64
N TRP A 168 -33.19 21.06 7.62
CA TRP A 168 -33.62 20.45 6.35
C TRP A 168 -32.82 19.18 6.04
N TRP A 169 -33.18 18.07 6.67
CA TRP A 169 -32.51 16.80 6.44
C TRP A 169 -32.88 16.22 5.07
N PRO A 170 -31.94 15.58 4.35
CA PRO A 170 -32.27 14.83 3.15
C PRO A 170 -33.21 13.68 3.53
N PRO A 171 -34.48 13.70 3.08
CA PRO A 171 -35.47 12.75 3.56
C PRO A 171 -35.21 11.36 2.98
N ASP A 172 -35.30 10.33 3.82
CA ASP A 172 -35.26 8.94 3.41
C ASP A 172 -36.69 8.40 3.18
N ALA A 173 -36.80 7.16 2.69
CA ALA A 173 -38.10 6.54 2.48
C ALA A 173 -38.91 6.46 3.80
N ALA A 174 -38.24 6.23 4.93
CA ALA A 174 -38.87 6.12 6.24
C ALA A 174 -39.48 7.45 6.72
N PHE A 175 -38.87 8.59 6.39
CA PHE A 175 -39.41 9.92 6.63
C PHE A 175 -40.77 10.10 5.95
N PHE A 176 -40.84 9.83 4.64
CA PHE A 176 -42.10 9.96 3.90
C PHE A 176 -43.15 8.95 4.32
N ALA A 177 -42.74 7.73 4.69
CA ALA A 177 -43.65 6.71 5.25
C ALA A 177 -44.30 7.17 6.57
N ARG A 178 -43.52 7.78 7.48
CA ARG A 178 -44.04 8.36 8.73
C ARG A 178 -44.98 9.52 8.47
N GLY A 179 -44.60 10.42 7.56
CA GLY A 179 -45.43 11.56 7.17
C GLY A 179 -46.77 11.14 6.54
N ALA A 180 -46.76 10.12 5.67
CA ALA A 180 -47.97 9.54 5.10
C ALA A 180 -48.91 8.96 6.18
N ALA A 181 -48.36 8.21 7.14
CA ALA A 181 -49.16 7.66 8.25
C ALA A 181 -49.76 8.75 9.15
N GLN A 182 -49.04 9.85 9.39
CA GLN A 182 -49.56 11.01 10.12
C GLN A 182 -50.69 11.71 9.36
N LEU A 183 -50.60 11.80 8.04
CA LEU A 183 -51.66 12.36 7.20
C LEU A 183 -52.92 11.48 7.20
N GLU A 184 -52.79 10.15 7.28
CA GLU A 184 -53.91 9.20 7.30
C GLU A 184 -54.66 9.13 8.64
N ALA A 185 -53.94 9.22 9.76
CA ALA A 185 -54.49 8.81 11.07
C ALA A 185 -54.45 9.88 12.17
N ALA A 186 -53.82 11.04 11.95
CA ALA A 186 -53.67 12.06 12.98
C ALA A 186 -54.75 13.16 12.92
N GLY A 187 -54.87 13.95 13.99
CA GLY A 187 -55.74 15.13 14.02
C GLY A 187 -55.22 16.28 13.14
N LEU A 188 -56.08 17.26 12.85
CA LEU A 188 -55.80 18.37 11.91
C LEU A 188 -54.42 19.01 12.09
N GLU A 189 -54.04 19.41 13.30
CA GLU A 189 -52.76 20.09 13.53
C GLU A 189 -51.55 19.19 13.22
N ALA A 190 -51.66 17.89 13.47
CA ALA A 190 -50.61 16.94 13.12
C ALA A 190 -50.56 16.67 11.60
N GLN A 191 -51.71 16.66 10.92
CA GLN A 191 -51.77 16.56 9.45
C GLN A 191 -51.14 17.79 8.77
N VAL A 192 -51.45 19.00 9.27
CA VAL A 192 -50.87 20.27 8.78
C VAL A 192 -49.36 20.29 9.01
N ALA A 193 -48.90 19.88 10.20
CA ALA A 193 -47.48 19.81 10.52
C ALA A 193 -46.72 18.82 9.61
N ALA A 194 -47.27 17.61 9.42
CA ALA A 194 -46.68 16.59 8.55
C ALA A 194 -46.59 17.06 7.09
N ALA A 195 -47.66 17.67 6.56
CA ALA A 195 -47.66 18.22 5.20
C ALA A 195 -46.63 19.35 5.03
N THR A 196 -46.49 20.22 6.03
CA THR A 196 -45.50 21.31 6.05
C THR A 196 -44.07 20.77 6.07
N GLU A 197 -43.80 19.76 6.90
CA GLU A 197 -42.48 19.13 7.00
C GLU A 197 -42.11 18.39 5.71
N ILE A 198 -43.07 17.65 5.12
CA ILE A 198 -42.92 17.02 3.81
C ILE A 198 -42.61 18.08 2.75
N GLY A 199 -43.39 19.17 2.69
CA GLY A 199 -43.20 20.26 1.73
C GLY A 199 -41.78 20.82 1.74
N ARG A 200 -41.25 21.15 2.92
CA ARG A 200 -39.87 21.64 3.08
C ARG A 200 -38.83 20.61 2.64
N SER A 201 -39.03 19.33 2.98
CA SER A 201 -38.11 18.26 2.62
C SER A 201 -38.06 17.94 1.11
N THR A 202 -39.15 18.21 0.38
CA THR A 202 -39.23 17.93 -1.06
C THR A 202 -38.23 18.74 -1.87
N TYR A 203 -37.86 19.95 -1.42
CA TYR A 203 -36.84 20.79 -2.04
C TYR A 203 -35.46 20.11 -2.00
N SER A 204 -35.07 19.57 -0.84
CA SER A 204 -33.83 18.83 -0.67
C SER A 204 -33.81 17.56 -1.53
N LEU A 205 -34.94 16.87 -1.67
CA LEU A 205 -35.06 15.70 -2.55
C LEU A 205 -34.86 16.07 -4.03
N ARG A 206 -35.41 17.20 -4.50
CA ARG A 206 -35.19 17.69 -5.88
C ARG A 206 -33.73 18.02 -6.15
N GLN A 207 -33.07 18.72 -5.22
CA GLN A 207 -31.65 19.06 -5.35
C GLN A 207 -30.78 17.79 -5.43
N LEU A 208 -31.09 16.77 -4.62
CA LEU A 208 -30.39 15.50 -4.65
C LEU A 208 -30.56 14.76 -5.97
N LEU A 209 -31.77 14.71 -6.53
CA LEU A 209 -32.03 14.09 -7.83
C LEU A 209 -31.28 14.81 -8.97
N ASP A 210 -31.23 16.14 -8.94
CA ASP A 210 -30.46 16.94 -9.89
C ASP A 210 -28.94 16.68 -9.76
N LEU A 211 -28.43 16.56 -8.53
CA LEU A 211 -27.04 16.14 -8.26
C LEU A 211 -26.75 14.73 -8.79
N ASP A 212 -27.61 13.74 -8.53
CA ASP A 212 -27.47 12.37 -9.04
C ASP A 212 -27.43 12.34 -10.58
N THR A 213 -28.23 13.19 -11.24
CA THR A 213 -28.23 13.34 -12.70
C THR A 213 -26.93 13.91 -13.23
N ARG A 214 -26.46 15.03 -12.66
CA ARG A 214 -25.18 15.66 -13.04
C ARG A 214 -24.01 14.73 -12.81
N TYR A 215 -24.00 14.03 -11.67
CA TYR A 215 -22.95 13.10 -11.32
C TYR A 215 -22.86 11.92 -12.29
N ARG A 216 -24.00 11.34 -12.67
CA ARG A 216 -24.06 10.32 -13.72
C ARG A 216 -23.49 10.82 -15.04
N SER A 217 -23.91 11.99 -15.51
CA SER A 217 -23.43 12.57 -16.77
C SER A 217 -21.91 12.74 -16.79
N GLU A 218 -21.32 13.21 -15.68
CA GLU A 218 -19.88 13.32 -15.56
C GLU A 218 -19.17 11.95 -15.54
N LEU A 219 -19.75 10.94 -14.89
CA LEU A 219 -19.22 9.57 -14.91
C LEU A 219 -19.27 8.97 -16.32
N ASP A 220 -20.35 9.19 -17.08
CA ASP A 220 -20.47 8.71 -18.46
C ASP A 220 -19.47 9.42 -19.40
N ARG A 221 -19.31 10.74 -19.24
CA ARG A 221 -18.28 11.53 -19.94
C ARG A 221 -16.89 10.99 -19.64
N TYR A 222 -16.59 10.71 -18.37
CA TYR A 222 -15.32 10.15 -17.94
C TYR A 222 -15.10 8.73 -18.49
N ALA A 223 -16.12 7.88 -18.50
CA ALA A 223 -16.06 6.55 -19.09
C ALA A 223 -15.78 6.59 -20.61
N ALA A 224 -16.36 7.56 -21.33
CA ALA A 224 -16.06 7.76 -22.75
C ALA A 224 -14.59 8.15 -22.97
N LEU A 225 -14.06 9.08 -22.17
CA LEU A 225 -12.64 9.46 -22.21
C LEU A 225 -11.73 8.27 -21.90
N LEU A 226 -12.09 7.46 -20.91
CA LEU A 226 -11.36 6.25 -20.54
C LEU A 226 -11.31 5.25 -21.71
N ASN A 227 -12.44 5.04 -22.38
CA ASN A 227 -12.52 4.16 -23.54
C ASN A 227 -11.72 4.69 -24.74
N ALA A 228 -11.78 6.00 -25.00
CA ALA A 228 -10.95 6.65 -26.02
C ALA A 228 -9.45 6.49 -25.73
N GLN A 229 -9.05 6.64 -24.47
CA GLN A 229 -7.66 6.44 -24.04
C GLN A 229 -7.20 4.99 -24.24
N ARG A 230 -8.10 4.01 -24.04
CA ARG A 230 -7.82 2.59 -24.31
C ARG A 230 -7.74 2.27 -25.80
N ALA A 231 -8.56 2.93 -26.61
CA ALA A 231 -8.63 2.71 -28.06
C ALA A 231 -7.44 3.33 -28.82
N THR A 232 -6.70 4.25 -28.20
CA THR A 232 -5.54 4.91 -28.82
C THR A 232 -4.25 4.19 -28.40
N PRO A 233 -3.73 3.24 -29.19
CA PRO A 233 -2.49 2.57 -28.83
C PRO A 233 -1.35 3.59 -28.77
N PRO A 234 -0.44 3.49 -27.78
CA PRO A 234 0.73 4.37 -27.75
C PRO A 234 1.52 4.17 -29.05
N PRO A 235 2.05 5.26 -29.64
CA PRO A 235 2.83 5.16 -30.87
C PRO A 235 3.96 4.16 -30.71
N ALA A 236 4.23 3.39 -31.77
CA ALA A 236 5.29 2.40 -31.74
C ALA A 236 6.62 3.10 -31.38
N PRO A 237 7.40 2.54 -30.44
CA PRO A 237 8.71 3.11 -30.12
C PRO A 237 9.59 3.11 -31.37
N GLY A 238 10.23 4.23 -31.67
CA GLY A 238 11.21 4.31 -32.75
C GLY A 238 12.37 3.33 -32.54
N VAL A 239 13.07 2.97 -33.62
CA VAL A 239 14.16 1.97 -33.61
C VAL A 239 15.22 2.25 -32.55
N GLY A 240 15.59 3.53 -32.34
CA GLY A 240 16.55 3.91 -31.30
C GLY A 240 16.09 3.62 -29.86
N ARG A 241 14.79 3.80 -29.58
CA ARG A 241 14.19 3.46 -28.27
C ARG A 241 14.13 1.95 -28.05
N LEU A 242 13.79 1.19 -29.10
CA LEU A 242 13.82 -0.27 -29.09
C LEU A 242 15.23 -0.79 -28.83
N ALA A 243 16.23 -0.27 -29.53
CA ALA A 243 17.63 -0.63 -29.34
C ALA A 243 18.09 -0.33 -27.90
N LEU A 244 17.82 0.86 -27.38
CA LEU A 244 18.12 1.23 -25.99
C LEU A 244 17.46 0.28 -24.98
N ALA A 245 16.16 0.01 -25.15
CA ALA A 245 15.42 -0.89 -24.28
C ALA A 245 15.98 -2.31 -24.30
N ALA A 246 16.35 -2.83 -25.48
CA ALA A 246 16.99 -4.14 -25.62
C ALA A 246 18.37 -4.18 -24.93
N THR A 247 19.21 -3.15 -25.13
CA THR A 247 20.52 -3.05 -24.47
C THR A 247 20.38 -3.00 -22.95
N LEU A 248 19.47 -2.18 -22.42
CA LEU A 248 19.21 -2.10 -20.98
C LEU A 248 18.70 -3.44 -20.43
N THR A 249 17.82 -4.13 -21.16
CA THR A 249 17.30 -5.45 -20.77
C THR A 249 18.43 -6.47 -20.64
N VAL A 250 19.28 -6.58 -21.67
CA VAL A 250 20.44 -7.50 -21.65
C VAL A 250 21.40 -7.16 -20.50
N LEU A 251 21.72 -5.87 -20.35
CA LEU A 251 22.63 -5.39 -19.32
C LEU A 251 22.10 -5.72 -17.92
N PHE A 252 20.87 -5.31 -17.59
CA PHE A 252 20.31 -5.52 -16.26
C PHE A 252 20.07 -7.00 -15.96
N ALA A 253 19.66 -7.80 -16.94
CA ALA A 253 19.56 -9.25 -16.79
C ALA A 253 20.92 -9.88 -16.49
N ALA A 254 22.00 -9.42 -17.13
CA ALA A 254 23.36 -9.87 -16.85
C ALA A 254 23.83 -9.47 -15.44
N LEU A 255 23.57 -8.23 -15.01
CA LEU A 255 23.92 -7.75 -13.66
C LEU A 255 23.20 -8.54 -12.55
N LEU A 256 21.89 -8.77 -12.71
CA LEU A 256 21.08 -9.56 -11.79
C LEU A 256 21.56 -11.02 -11.77
N SER A 257 21.74 -11.64 -12.94
CA SER A 257 22.21 -13.03 -13.04
C SER A 257 23.57 -13.22 -12.40
N TYR A 258 24.53 -12.31 -12.67
CA TYR A 258 25.84 -12.31 -12.05
C TYR A 258 25.75 -12.18 -10.52
N SER A 259 24.93 -11.25 -10.02
CA SER A 259 24.78 -11.02 -8.57
C SER A 259 24.16 -12.21 -7.86
N ILE A 260 23.11 -12.81 -8.44
CA ILE A 260 22.47 -14.02 -7.92
C ILE A 260 23.48 -15.19 -7.90
N ALA A 261 24.23 -15.38 -9.00
CA ALA A 261 25.24 -16.43 -9.13
C ALA A 261 26.39 -16.31 -8.12
N THR A 262 26.76 -15.08 -7.78
CA THR A 262 27.89 -14.80 -6.89
C THR A 262 27.50 -14.83 -5.42
N MET A 263 26.25 -14.49 -5.08
CA MET A 263 25.76 -14.42 -3.71
C MET A 263 25.13 -15.74 -3.23
N LEU A 264 24.50 -16.50 -4.13
CA LEU A 264 23.85 -17.76 -3.79
C LEU A 264 24.67 -18.96 -4.26
N ASP A 265 24.81 -19.97 -3.41
CA ASP A 265 25.28 -21.27 -3.86
C ASP A 265 24.30 -21.89 -4.88
N ARG A 266 24.77 -22.82 -5.72
CA ARG A 266 23.96 -23.44 -6.78
C ARG A 266 22.65 -24.05 -6.26
N ARG A 267 22.63 -24.60 -5.05
CA ARG A 267 21.43 -25.23 -4.47
C ARG A 267 20.41 -24.19 -3.99
N ARG A 268 20.87 -23.10 -3.39
CA ARG A 268 20.03 -21.97 -2.96
C ARG A 268 19.46 -21.24 -4.17
N ALA A 269 20.29 -20.98 -5.18
CA ALA A 269 19.86 -20.37 -6.44
C ALA A 269 18.78 -21.20 -7.13
N ALA A 270 18.98 -22.53 -7.26
CA ALA A 270 17.98 -23.41 -7.86
C ALA A 270 16.65 -23.40 -7.10
N VAL A 271 16.67 -23.44 -5.77
CA VAL A 271 15.45 -23.37 -4.96
C VAL A 271 14.74 -22.03 -5.07
N MET A 272 15.49 -20.92 -5.13
CA MET A 272 14.93 -19.61 -5.37
C MET A 272 14.26 -19.54 -6.74
N LEU A 273 14.91 -20.04 -7.80
CA LEU A 273 14.34 -20.08 -9.15
C LEU A 273 13.08 -20.96 -9.24
N ILE A 274 13.08 -22.14 -8.60
CA ILE A 274 11.90 -23.01 -8.53
C ILE A 274 10.77 -22.32 -7.76
N GLY A 275 11.09 -21.64 -6.65
CA GLY A 275 10.13 -20.87 -5.86
C GLY A 275 9.52 -19.72 -6.65
N LEU A 276 10.34 -18.97 -7.39
CA LEU A 276 9.87 -17.92 -8.29
C LEU A 276 9.03 -18.48 -9.44
N GLY A 277 9.39 -19.65 -9.99
CA GLY A 277 8.59 -20.34 -11.00
C GLY A 277 7.22 -20.78 -10.47
N ALA A 278 7.17 -21.35 -9.26
CA ALA A 278 5.92 -21.73 -8.61
C ALA A 278 5.07 -20.50 -8.25
N LEU A 279 5.70 -19.39 -7.85
CA LEU A 279 5.04 -18.10 -7.63
C LEU A 279 4.47 -17.53 -8.92
N ALA A 280 5.23 -17.57 -10.01
CA ALA A 280 4.76 -17.16 -11.33
C ALA A 280 3.58 -18.03 -11.80
N LEU A 281 3.63 -19.34 -11.54
CA LEU A 281 2.53 -20.27 -11.85
C LEU A 281 1.28 -20.02 -11.00
N TRP A 282 1.43 -19.59 -9.74
CA TRP A 282 0.31 -19.12 -8.91
C TRP A 282 -0.29 -17.82 -9.47
N TYR A 283 0.57 -16.90 -9.91
CA TYR A 283 0.19 -15.50 -10.05
C TYR A 283 -0.19 -15.07 -11.47
N LEU A 284 0.49 -15.59 -12.50
CA LEU A 284 0.31 -15.17 -13.89
C LEU A 284 -0.87 -15.84 -14.64
N PRO A 285 -1.13 -17.16 -14.50
CA PRO A 285 -2.17 -17.82 -15.30
C PRO A 285 -3.58 -17.37 -14.89
N ALA A 286 -4.42 -17.10 -15.91
CA ALA A 286 -5.86 -16.85 -15.71
C ALA A 286 -6.61 -18.11 -15.26
N MET A 287 -6.13 -19.31 -15.64
CA MET A 287 -6.75 -20.58 -15.31
C MET A 287 -6.55 -20.94 -13.83
N LEU A 288 -7.66 -21.09 -13.09
CA LEU A 288 -7.64 -21.43 -11.68
C LEU A 288 -6.89 -22.75 -11.36
N PRO A 289 -7.00 -23.85 -12.15
CA PRO A 289 -6.26 -25.08 -11.86
C PRO A 289 -4.74 -24.93 -11.87
N LEU A 290 -4.20 -24.15 -12.83
CA LEU A 290 -2.76 -23.87 -12.90
C LEU A 290 -2.29 -23.03 -11.71
N ALA A 291 -3.10 -22.06 -11.30
CA ALA A 291 -2.82 -21.28 -10.11
C ALA A 291 -2.78 -22.19 -8.87
N LEU A 292 -3.80 -23.01 -8.65
CA LEU A 292 -3.85 -23.95 -7.52
C LEU A 292 -2.64 -24.89 -7.51
N LEU A 293 -2.19 -25.38 -8.67
CA LEU A 293 -0.95 -26.15 -8.79
C LEU A 293 0.27 -25.34 -8.31
N GLY A 294 0.39 -24.07 -8.73
CA GLY A 294 1.44 -23.16 -8.25
C GLY A 294 1.41 -22.96 -6.73
N ALA A 295 0.22 -22.79 -6.13
CA ALA A 295 0.06 -22.66 -4.68
C ALA A 295 0.45 -23.94 -3.92
N VAL A 296 0.08 -25.12 -4.44
CA VAL A 296 0.49 -26.41 -3.88
C VAL A 296 2.01 -26.59 -3.97
N LEU A 297 2.61 -26.30 -5.13
CA LEU A 297 4.06 -26.37 -5.32
C LEU A 297 4.80 -25.42 -4.38
N LEU A 298 4.31 -24.19 -4.21
CA LEU A 298 4.86 -23.25 -3.23
C LEU A 298 4.75 -23.77 -1.80
N THR A 299 3.59 -24.34 -1.42
CA THR A 299 3.36 -24.92 -0.09
C THR A 299 4.36 -26.03 0.20
N VAL A 300 4.52 -26.99 -0.74
CA VAL A 300 5.48 -28.09 -0.62
C VAL A 300 6.92 -27.56 -0.59
N LEU A 301 7.26 -26.59 -1.43
CA LEU A 301 8.60 -26.03 -1.50
C LEU A 301 8.97 -25.29 -0.21
N ILE A 302 8.07 -24.49 0.36
CA ILE A 302 8.26 -23.80 1.64
C ILE A 302 8.34 -24.83 2.77
N ALA A 303 7.52 -25.87 2.76
CA ALA A 303 7.58 -26.94 3.75
C ALA A 303 8.94 -27.66 3.72
N CYS A 304 9.51 -27.88 2.54
CA CYS A 304 10.84 -28.45 2.36
C CYS A 304 11.96 -27.45 2.69
N ARG A 305 11.80 -26.18 2.30
CA ARG A 305 12.80 -25.10 2.36
C ARG A 305 12.20 -23.87 3.06
N PRO A 306 12.12 -23.88 4.39
CA PRO A 306 11.36 -22.89 5.16
C PRO A 306 11.97 -21.48 5.10
N ALA A 307 13.23 -21.33 4.67
CA ALA A 307 13.83 -20.02 4.41
C ALA A 307 13.02 -19.16 3.42
N LEU A 308 12.30 -19.80 2.49
CA LEU A 308 11.42 -19.12 1.55
C LEU A 308 10.25 -18.40 2.25
N ALA A 309 9.81 -18.85 3.42
CA ALA A 309 8.77 -18.18 4.19
C ALA A 309 9.19 -16.79 4.70
N ALA A 310 10.50 -16.57 4.90
CA ALA A 310 11.03 -15.26 5.26
C ALA A 310 11.23 -14.37 4.02
N VAL A 311 11.78 -14.93 2.95
CA VAL A 311 12.23 -14.18 1.77
C VAL A 311 11.09 -13.81 0.81
N LEU A 312 10.12 -14.70 0.57
CA LEU A 312 9.09 -14.48 -0.45
C LEU A 312 8.13 -13.32 -0.13
N PRO A 313 7.61 -13.17 1.11
CA PRO A 313 6.74 -12.03 1.43
C PRO A 313 7.44 -10.68 1.22
N LEU A 314 8.70 -10.56 1.64
CA LEU A 314 9.49 -9.35 1.43
C LEU A 314 9.76 -9.08 -0.05
N ALA A 315 10.07 -10.13 -0.84
CA ALA A 315 10.25 -10.00 -2.28
C ALA A 315 8.97 -9.64 -3.03
N SER A 316 7.80 -9.92 -2.43
CA SER A 316 6.48 -9.66 -3.01
C SER A 316 5.94 -8.25 -2.76
N VAL A 317 6.59 -7.46 -1.90
CA VAL A 317 6.18 -6.09 -1.54
C VAL A 317 5.84 -5.19 -2.76
N PRO A 318 6.57 -5.21 -3.89
CA PRO A 318 6.25 -4.38 -5.05
C PRO A 318 4.90 -4.70 -5.73
N PHE A 319 4.36 -5.88 -5.46
CA PHE A 319 3.15 -6.40 -6.09
C PHE A 319 1.89 -6.12 -5.28
N TYR A 320 1.98 -5.34 -4.20
CA TYR A 320 0.84 -4.95 -3.35
C TYR A 320 -0.38 -4.46 -4.17
N TYR A 321 -0.14 -3.56 -5.13
CA TYR A 321 -1.18 -2.95 -5.97
C TYR A 321 -1.67 -3.86 -7.10
N ARG A 322 -1.25 -5.12 -7.11
CA ARG A 322 -1.56 -6.10 -8.15
C ARG A 322 -2.12 -7.36 -7.48
N PRO A 323 -3.30 -7.31 -6.85
CA PRO A 323 -3.90 -8.53 -6.30
C PRO A 323 -4.30 -9.48 -7.43
N ARG A 324 -4.22 -10.79 -7.19
CA ARG A 324 -4.83 -11.78 -8.09
C ARG A 324 -6.33 -11.74 -7.92
N THR A 325 -7.09 -11.61 -8.99
CA THR A 325 -8.57 -11.64 -8.95
C THR A 325 -9.12 -13.02 -9.32
N VAL A 326 -10.14 -13.47 -8.58
CA VAL A 326 -10.93 -14.68 -8.89
C VAL A 326 -12.41 -14.34 -8.72
N GLY A 327 -13.11 -14.13 -9.85
CA GLY A 327 -14.48 -13.60 -9.81
C GLY A 327 -14.51 -12.19 -9.18
N PRO A 328 -15.40 -11.93 -8.20
CA PRO A 328 -15.47 -10.64 -7.50
C PRO A 328 -14.41 -10.47 -6.41
N PHE A 329 -13.62 -11.51 -6.12
CA PHE A 329 -12.65 -11.50 -5.01
C PHE A 329 -11.26 -11.11 -5.50
N ALA A 330 -10.56 -10.29 -4.71
CA ALA A 330 -9.17 -9.89 -4.94
C ALA A 330 -8.28 -10.42 -3.81
N PHE A 331 -7.21 -11.11 -4.19
CA PHE A 331 -6.26 -11.77 -3.29
C PHE A 331 -4.88 -11.12 -3.43
N PRO A 332 -4.49 -10.23 -2.51
CA PRO A 332 -3.13 -9.68 -2.49
C PRO A 332 -2.08 -10.78 -2.37
N LEU A 333 -0.94 -10.59 -3.03
CA LEU A 333 0.09 -11.61 -3.10
C LEU A 333 0.65 -11.94 -1.70
N THR A 334 0.91 -10.93 -0.88
CA THR A 334 1.36 -11.09 0.51
C THR A 334 0.37 -11.89 1.36
N GLU A 335 -0.92 -11.57 1.32
CA GLU A 335 -1.97 -12.33 2.03
C GLU A 335 -1.94 -13.81 1.64
N THR A 336 -1.88 -14.10 0.35
CA THR A 336 -1.86 -15.49 -0.17
C THR A 336 -0.59 -16.23 0.27
N LEU A 337 0.55 -15.53 0.31
CA LEU A 337 1.81 -16.09 0.78
C LEU A 337 1.77 -16.41 2.27
N ILE A 338 1.15 -15.57 3.11
CA ILE A 338 1.00 -15.85 4.54
C ILE A 338 0.16 -17.12 4.75
N VAL A 339 -0.94 -17.27 4.02
CA VAL A 339 -1.77 -18.50 4.08
C VAL A 339 -0.95 -19.72 3.64
N ILE A 340 -0.24 -19.63 2.51
CA ILE A 340 0.63 -20.71 2.01
C ILE A 340 1.72 -21.04 3.03
N ILE A 341 2.32 -20.05 3.69
CA ILE A 341 3.33 -20.24 4.73
C ILE A 341 2.74 -20.97 5.93
N ILE A 342 1.55 -20.57 6.40
CA ILE A 342 0.88 -21.24 7.51
C ILE A 342 0.62 -22.71 7.14
N LEU A 343 0.05 -22.98 5.95
CA LEU A 343 -0.19 -24.35 5.46
C LEU A 343 1.11 -25.17 5.33
N ALA A 344 2.19 -24.55 4.84
CA ALA A 344 3.48 -25.20 4.71
C ALA A 344 4.11 -25.55 6.08
N LEU A 345 3.97 -24.64 7.05
CA LEU A 345 4.49 -24.82 8.40
C LEU A 345 3.66 -25.82 9.20
N THR A 346 2.33 -25.88 9.00
CA THR A 346 1.49 -26.93 9.60
C THR A 346 1.82 -28.28 9.01
N PHE A 347 1.94 -28.40 7.67
CA PHE A 347 2.35 -29.64 7.01
C PHE A 347 3.72 -30.15 7.50
N ARG A 348 4.72 -29.25 7.56
CA ARG A 348 6.04 -29.56 8.11
C ARG A 348 5.99 -29.90 9.60
N GLY A 349 5.14 -29.19 10.34
CA GLY A 349 4.89 -29.38 11.77
C GLY A 349 4.35 -30.75 12.06
N SER A 350 3.29 -31.18 11.38
CA SER A 350 2.71 -32.53 11.49
C SER A 350 3.71 -33.63 11.14
N TYR A 351 4.56 -33.41 10.12
CA TYR A 351 5.62 -34.35 9.75
C TYR A 351 6.70 -34.51 10.83
N HIS A 352 7.08 -33.41 11.51
CA HIS A 352 8.10 -33.44 12.57
C HIS A 352 7.53 -33.59 14.00
N GLN A 353 6.23 -33.39 14.22
CA GLN A 353 5.56 -33.49 15.53
C GLN A 353 5.56 -34.91 16.07
N ILE A 354 5.78 -35.92 15.21
CA ILE A 354 6.04 -37.30 15.62
C ILE A 354 7.30 -37.41 16.52
N HIS A 355 8.17 -36.39 16.56
CA HIS A 355 9.40 -36.39 17.37
C HIS A 355 9.57 -35.22 18.38
N TRP A 356 8.68 -34.23 18.41
CA TRP A 356 8.97 -32.91 19.03
C TRP A 356 8.43 -32.68 20.45
N PHE A 357 7.35 -33.37 20.86
CA PHE A 357 6.58 -32.97 22.05
C PHE A 357 7.27 -33.12 23.42
N ARG A 358 8.46 -33.73 23.51
CA ARG A 358 9.16 -33.92 24.79
C ARG A 358 10.32 -32.95 25.06
N SER A 359 10.84 -32.22 24.07
CA SER A 359 11.98 -31.29 24.25
C SER A 359 11.70 -29.81 23.91
N GLY A 360 10.49 -29.48 23.44
CA GLY A 360 10.15 -28.15 22.92
C GLY A 360 9.91 -27.04 23.95
N ARG A 361 9.45 -27.36 25.17
CA ARG A 361 9.01 -26.34 26.15
C ARG A 361 10.15 -25.45 26.66
N ALA A 362 11.33 -26.01 26.90
CA ALA A 362 12.49 -25.24 27.38
C ALA A 362 12.99 -24.26 26.30
N LYS A 363 13.15 -24.73 25.05
CA LYS A 363 13.56 -23.91 23.90
C LYS A 363 12.56 -22.80 23.58
N TYR A 364 11.26 -23.06 23.79
CA TYR A 364 10.22 -22.05 23.62
C TYR A 364 10.29 -20.94 24.68
N ARG A 365 10.50 -21.29 25.96
CA ARG A 365 10.69 -20.30 27.03
C ARG A 365 11.94 -19.45 26.80
N GLU A 366 13.02 -20.07 26.32
CA GLU A 366 14.25 -19.36 25.97
C GLU A 366 14.03 -18.36 24.83
N PHE A 367 13.33 -18.78 23.76
CA PHE A 367 12.93 -17.89 22.67
C PHE A 367 12.10 -16.69 23.16
N LEU A 368 11.07 -16.93 23.98
CA LEU A 368 10.23 -15.86 24.53
C LEU A 368 11.02 -14.88 25.40
N ARG A 369 11.97 -15.37 26.20
CA ARG A 369 12.84 -14.51 27.02
C ARG A 369 13.77 -13.66 26.15
N HIS A 370 14.35 -14.27 25.11
CA HIS A 370 15.28 -13.60 24.21
C HIS A 370 14.60 -12.51 23.37
N GLU A 371 13.42 -12.81 22.81
CA GLU A 371 12.66 -11.90 21.95
C GLU A 371 11.63 -11.05 22.70
N ARG A 372 11.64 -11.08 24.04
CA ARG A 372 10.59 -10.47 24.88
C ARG A 372 10.21 -9.06 24.46
N TRP A 373 11.20 -8.21 24.15
CA TRP A 373 10.95 -6.82 23.80
C TRP A 373 10.20 -6.70 22.48
N LEU A 374 10.65 -7.42 21.45
CA LEU A 374 10.05 -7.31 20.12
C LEU A 374 8.66 -7.92 20.12
N LEU A 375 8.44 -8.99 20.88
CA LEU A 375 7.11 -9.59 21.07
C LEU A 375 6.17 -8.68 21.87
N LEU A 376 6.66 -8.03 22.94
CA LEU A 376 5.86 -7.05 23.70
C LEU A 376 5.51 -5.82 22.86
N ALA A 377 6.45 -5.31 22.07
CA ALA A 377 6.20 -4.21 21.15
C ALA A 377 5.23 -4.62 20.03
N GLY A 378 5.38 -5.82 19.45
CA GLY A 378 4.42 -6.37 18.50
C GLY A 378 3.01 -6.54 19.10
N GLY A 379 2.93 -7.04 20.35
CA GLY A 379 1.68 -7.11 21.10
C GLY A 379 1.09 -5.73 21.40
N GLY A 380 1.92 -4.74 21.72
CA GLY A 380 1.51 -3.35 21.89
C GLY A 380 0.95 -2.72 20.62
N LEU A 381 1.53 -3.02 19.46
CA LEU A 381 0.99 -2.60 18.16
C LEU A 381 -0.34 -3.28 17.85
N LEU A 382 -0.50 -4.58 18.13
CA LEU A 382 -1.79 -5.26 17.98
C LEU A 382 -2.83 -4.64 18.91
N LEU A 383 -2.47 -4.36 20.16
CA LEU A 383 -3.37 -3.70 21.11
C LEU A 383 -3.78 -2.32 20.61
N ALA A 384 -2.83 -1.51 20.14
CA ALA A 384 -3.13 -0.21 19.53
C ALA A 384 -4.05 -0.36 18.33
N GLY A 385 -3.81 -1.34 17.47
CA GLY A 385 -4.66 -1.68 16.34
C GLY A 385 -6.09 -2.03 16.74
N VAL A 386 -6.27 -2.94 17.71
CA VAL A 386 -7.57 -3.34 18.25
C VAL A 386 -8.29 -2.13 18.83
N VAL A 387 -7.62 -1.33 19.67
CA VAL A 387 -8.19 -0.10 20.23
C VAL A 387 -8.62 0.86 19.13
N SER A 388 -7.83 1.00 18.06
CA SER A 388 -8.17 1.88 16.94
C SER A 388 -9.36 1.38 16.12
N VAL A 389 -9.50 0.06 15.91
CA VAL A 389 -10.65 -0.54 15.18
C VAL A 389 -11.97 -0.26 15.89
N PHE A 390 -11.94 -0.20 17.23
CA PHE A 390 -13.11 0.09 18.06
C PHE A 390 -13.17 1.55 18.53
N ALA A 391 -12.37 2.45 17.95
CA ALA A 391 -12.40 3.86 18.32
C ALA A 391 -13.77 4.48 17.94
N PRO A 392 -14.35 5.38 18.76
CA PRO A 392 -15.64 6.01 18.49
C PRO A 392 -15.69 6.83 17.18
N THR A 393 -14.52 7.17 16.63
CA THR A 393 -14.34 7.93 15.40
C THR A 393 -14.37 7.08 14.13
N VAL A 394 -14.43 5.75 14.25
CA VAL A 394 -14.47 4.83 13.10
C VAL A 394 -15.79 4.96 12.37
N ALA A 395 -15.72 5.35 11.10
CA ALA A 395 -16.87 5.49 10.22
C ALA A 395 -17.16 4.18 9.45
N ASP A 396 -16.12 3.41 9.12
CA ASP A 396 -16.26 2.10 8.45
C ASP A 396 -15.43 1.01 9.14
N LEU A 397 -16.12 0.18 9.92
CA LEU A 397 -15.52 -0.95 10.63
C LEU A 397 -14.93 -2.01 9.67
N ARG A 398 -15.49 -2.16 8.46
CA ARG A 398 -14.99 -3.15 7.50
C ARG A 398 -13.61 -2.73 7.00
N THR A 399 -13.43 -1.46 6.65
CA THR A 399 -12.14 -0.90 6.25
C THR A 399 -11.14 -0.98 7.40
N ALA A 400 -11.50 -0.54 8.61
CA ALA A 400 -10.61 -0.61 9.78
C ALA A 400 -10.16 -2.06 10.08
N SER A 401 -11.08 -3.03 10.05
CA SER A 401 -10.78 -4.45 10.32
C SER A 401 -9.88 -5.06 9.24
N ARG A 402 -10.09 -4.68 7.97
CA ARG A 402 -9.25 -5.12 6.85
C ARG A 402 -7.83 -4.60 7.02
N GLU A 403 -7.66 -3.32 7.34
CA GLU A 403 -6.35 -2.71 7.51
C GLU A 403 -5.64 -3.18 8.79
N PHE A 404 -6.38 -3.47 9.87
CA PHE A 404 -5.82 -4.14 11.04
C PHE A 404 -5.17 -5.48 10.68
N ARG A 405 -5.88 -6.31 9.91
CA ARG A 405 -5.37 -7.61 9.47
C ARG A 405 -4.14 -7.46 8.57
N ARG A 406 -4.22 -6.62 7.54
CA ARG A 406 -3.18 -6.46 6.51
C ARG A 406 -1.92 -5.78 7.01
N THR A 407 -2.07 -4.75 7.83
CA THR A 407 -0.97 -3.84 8.17
C THR A 407 -0.33 -4.22 9.51
N LEU A 408 -1.07 -4.84 10.43
CA LEU A 408 -0.54 -5.20 11.75
C LEU A 408 -0.43 -6.71 11.95
N LEU A 409 -1.52 -7.46 11.77
CA LEU A 409 -1.54 -8.88 12.13
C LEU A 409 -0.65 -9.73 11.21
N GLU A 410 -0.86 -9.67 9.90
CA GLU A 410 -0.11 -10.49 8.94
C GLU A 410 1.40 -10.20 8.94
N PRO A 411 1.87 -8.94 8.94
CA PRO A 411 3.29 -8.62 8.99
C PRO A 411 3.93 -9.05 10.32
N LEU A 412 3.20 -8.97 11.44
CA LEU A 412 3.68 -9.49 12.72
C LEU A 412 3.78 -11.02 12.72
N LEU A 413 2.81 -11.73 12.14
CA LEU A 413 2.89 -13.19 11.97
C LEU A 413 4.12 -13.57 11.13
N TRP A 414 4.36 -12.87 10.02
CA TRP A 414 5.57 -13.02 9.22
C TRP A 414 6.85 -12.74 10.02
N ALA A 415 6.85 -11.67 10.84
CA ALA A 415 7.99 -11.31 11.66
C ALA A 415 8.33 -12.40 12.69
N ILE A 416 7.31 -12.96 13.34
CA ILE A 416 7.48 -14.07 14.29
C ILE A 416 8.03 -15.31 13.58
N VAL A 417 7.49 -15.68 12.43
CA VAL A 417 7.99 -16.81 11.63
C VAL A 417 9.46 -16.58 11.26
N THR A 418 9.79 -15.39 10.77
CA THR A 418 11.15 -15.03 10.36
C THR A 418 12.13 -15.08 11.54
N LEU A 419 11.76 -14.56 12.71
CA LEU A 419 12.56 -14.66 13.93
C LEU A 419 12.83 -16.13 14.30
N VAL A 420 11.80 -16.97 14.29
CA VAL A 420 11.95 -18.41 14.58
C VAL A 420 12.92 -19.06 13.59
N LEU A 421 12.85 -18.72 12.31
CA LEU A 421 13.76 -19.24 11.29
C LEU A 421 15.19 -18.74 11.46
N MET A 422 15.38 -17.47 11.85
CA MET A 422 16.69 -16.90 12.17
C MET A 422 17.33 -17.56 13.38
N ARG A 423 16.57 -17.77 14.47
CA ARG A 423 17.08 -18.47 15.66
C ARG A 423 17.39 -19.94 15.39
N ARG A 424 16.72 -20.56 14.42
CA ARG A 424 17.07 -21.89 13.90
C ARG A 424 18.22 -21.89 12.89
N LYS A 425 18.82 -20.73 12.59
CA LYS A 425 19.90 -20.54 11.60
C LYS A 425 19.52 -21.02 10.20
N LEU A 426 18.22 -20.99 9.87
CA LEU A 426 17.71 -21.34 8.54
C LEU A 426 17.69 -20.13 7.61
N VAL A 427 17.66 -18.93 8.19
CA VAL A 427 17.69 -17.64 7.51
C VAL A 427 18.73 -16.77 8.21
N HIS A 428 19.55 -16.06 7.45
CA HIS A 428 20.50 -15.08 7.98
C HIS A 428 20.00 -13.65 7.71
N PRO A 429 20.40 -12.66 8.53
CA PRO A 429 20.09 -11.24 8.28
C PRO A 429 20.44 -10.76 6.85
N SER A 430 21.52 -11.26 6.27
CA SER A 430 21.92 -10.95 4.89
C SER A 430 20.92 -11.44 3.84
N ASP A 431 20.24 -12.56 4.09
CA ASP A 431 19.25 -13.11 3.16
C ASP A 431 18.06 -12.16 3.03
N LEU A 432 17.65 -11.50 4.14
CA LEU A 432 16.61 -10.49 4.15
C LEU A 432 17.00 -9.23 3.36
N LEU A 433 18.25 -8.76 3.49
CA LEU A 433 18.74 -7.62 2.69
C LEU A 433 18.73 -7.94 1.20
N TRP A 434 19.18 -9.12 0.80
CA TRP A 434 19.15 -9.53 -0.61
C TRP A 434 17.72 -9.76 -1.14
N ALA A 435 16.82 -10.22 -0.28
CA ALA A 435 15.39 -10.33 -0.58
C ALA A 435 14.70 -8.97 -0.78
N LEU A 436 15.28 -7.87 -0.30
CA LEU A 436 14.87 -6.51 -0.65
C LEU A 436 15.59 -6.00 -1.91
N ILE A 437 16.92 -6.08 -1.95
CA ILE A 437 17.75 -5.47 -3.00
C ILE A 437 17.51 -6.11 -4.38
N ILE A 438 17.43 -7.45 -4.47
CA ILE A 438 17.29 -8.14 -5.77
C ILE A 438 15.93 -7.81 -6.42
N PRO A 439 14.78 -7.98 -5.74
CA PRO A 439 13.49 -7.61 -6.31
C PRO A 439 13.39 -6.11 -6.60
N ALA A 440 13.93 -5.24 -5.73
CA ALA A 440 13.96 -3.80 -6.02
C ALA A 440 14.78 -3.46 -7.26
N THR A 441 15.92 -4.11 -7.46
CA THR A 441 16.74 -3.92 -8.67
C THR A 441 16.00 -4.40 -9.91
N TRP A 442 15.27 -5.51 -9.82
CA TRP A 442 14.41 -5.99 -10.91
C TRP A 442 13.30 -4.97 -11.23
N VAL A 443 12.59 -4.45 -10.22
CA VAL A 443 11.56 -3.41 -10.40
C VAL A 443 12.13 -2.14 -11.02
N ALA A 444 13.30 -1.69 -10.56
CA ALA A 444 14.01 -0.54 -11.13
C ALA A 444 14.37 -0.79 -12.60
N SER A 445 14.88 -2.00 -12.91
CA SER A 445 15.26 -2.39 -14.27
C SER A 445 14.06 -2.42 -15.22
N ASP A 446 12.93 -3.02 -14.80
CA ASP A 446 11.67 -3.01 -15.56
C ASP A 446 11.19 -1.57 -15.82
N GLY A 447 11.21 -0.71 -14.79
CA GLY A 447 10.86 0.70 -14.94
C GLY A 447 11.74 1.45 -15.93
N LEU A 448 13.06 1.22 -15.91
CA LEU A 448 14.03 1.84 -16.84
C LEU A 448 13.86 1.34 -18.27
N VAL A 449 13.60 0.05 -18.47
CA VAL A 449 13.34 -0.52 -19.79
C VAL A 449 12.05 0.06 -20.37
N ARG A 450 10.98 0.16 -19.56
CA ARG A 450 9.73 0.82 -19.98
C ARG A 450 9.98 2.28 -20.33
N TRP A 451 10.71 3.00 -19.48
CA TRP A 451 11.08 4.39 -19.72
C TRP A 451 11.81 4.56 -21.07
N ALA A 452 12.76 3.68 -21.38
CA ALA A 452 13.48 3.68 -22.66
C ALA A 452 12.55 3.44 -23.86
N LEU A 453 11.52 2.60 -23.71
CA LEU A 453 10.46 2.40 -24.71
C LEU A 453 9.54 3.62 -24.86
N GLY A 454 9.71 4.68 -24.06
CA GLY A 454 8.77 5.79 -23.96
C GLY A 454 7.46 5.41 -23.27
N ARG A 455 7.48 4.34 -22.48
CA ARG A 455 6.37 3.83 -21.67
C ARG A 455 6.75 3.97 -20.19
N GLY A 456 5.82 3.77 -19.25
CA GLY A 456 6.18 3.79 -17.82
C GLY A 456 6.73 5.12 -17.31
N SER A 457 6.27 6.23 -17.89
CA SER A 457 6.52 7.57 -17.36
C SER A 457 5.21 8.30 -17.23
N VAL A 458 5.13 9.18 -16.25
CA VAL A 458 3.95 10.01 -16.01
C VAL A 458 4.37 11.46 -15.90
N ILE A 459 3.72 12.35 -16.64
CA ILE A 459 4.03 13.78 -16.58
C ILE A 459 3.30 14.37 -15.38
N LEU A 460 4.06 14.78 -14.37
CA LEU A 460 3.57 15.44 -13.16
C LEU A 460 4.23 16.82 -13.08
N GLU A 461 3.41 17.87 -13.07
CA GLU A 461 3.89 19.27 -13.00
C GLU A 461 4.88 19.59 -14.14
N GLY A 462 4.58 19.11 -15.36
CA GLY A 462 5.43 19.32 -16.54
C GLY A 462 6.70 18.45 -16.59
N THR A 463 6.96 17.63 -15.56
CA THR A 463 8.15 16.77 -15.49
C THR A 463 7.77 15.31 -15.68
N PRO A 464 8.35 14.57 -16.64
CA PRO A 464 8.13 13.13 -16.75
C PRO A 464 8.81 12.43 -15.55
N ARG A 465 8.04 11.62 -14.83
CA ARG A 465 8.49 10.85 -13.66
C ARG A 465 8.34 9.37 -13.93
N LEU A 466 9.38 8.60 -13.63
CA LEU A 466 9.40 7.16 -13.88
C LEU A 466 8.39 6.49 -12.96
N ILE A 467 7.51 5.71 -13.58
CA ILE A 467 6.57 4.81 -12.91
C ILE A 467 6.81 3.40 -13.44
N GLY A 468 7.01 2.45 -12.54
CA GLY A 468 7.29 1.06 -12.89
C GLY A 468 6.02 0.23 -12.79
N ILE A 469 6.14 -0.90 -12.11
CA ILE A 469 5.02 -1.76 -11.73
C ILE A 469 4.13 -1.08 -10.66
N LEU A 470 4.74 -0.21 -9.85
CA LEU A 470 4.06 0.58 -8.82
C LEU A 470 3.27 1.76 -9.44
N PRO A 471 2.10 2.10 -8.90
CA PRO A 471 1.16 3.03 -9.52
C PRO A 471 1.57 4.50 -9.45
N SER A 472 2.53 4.86 -8.60
CA SER A 472 2.99 6.24 -8.43
C SER A 472 4.51 6.33 -8.30
N ALA A 473 5.07 7.45 -8.77
CA ALA A 473 6.50 7.73 -8.67
C ALA A 473 6.96 7.86 -7.20
N THR A 474 6.08 8.32 -6.31
CA THR A 474 6.34 8.43 -4.88
C THR A 474 6.46 7.05 -4.22
N ALA A 475 5.49 6.15 -4.45
CA ALA A 475 5.55 4.79 -3.93
C ALA A 475 6.76 4.03 -4.47
N LEU A 476 7.06 4.20 -5.76
CA LEU A 476 8.25 3.63 -6.37
C LEU A 476 9.53 4.14 -5.72
N GLY A 477 9.67 5.45 -5.55
CA GLY A 477 10.86 6.01 -4.93
C GLY A 477 11.03 5.63 -3.46
N ALA A 478 9.93 5.45 -2.71
CA ALA A 478 10.01 4.96 -1.32
C ALA A 478 10.59 3.54 -1.27
N TYR A 479 10.07 2.66 -2.11
CA TYR A 479 10.57 1.29 -2.20
C TYR A 479 12.02 1.23 -2.70
N LEU A 480 12.33 1.91 -3.81
CA LEU A 480 13.69 1.89 -4.39
C LEU A 480 14.72 2.60 -3.51
N GLY A 481 14.33 3.67 -2.80
CA GLY A 481 15.20 4.40 -1.86
C GLY A 481 15.75 3.49 -0.77
N THR A 482 14.89 2.69 -0.13
CA THR A 482 15.33 1.76 0.92
C THR A 482 16.31 0.70 0.40
N ALA A 483 16.03 0.12 -0.77
CA ALA A 483 16.92 -0.85 -1.40
C ALA A 483 18.24 -0.23 -1.86
N LEU A 484 18.21 0.99 -2.39
CA LEU A 484 19.40 1.73 -2.80
C LEU A 484 20.28 2.09 -1.60
N ALA A 485 19.68 2.56 -0.50
CA ALA A 485 20.38 2.83 0.76
C ALA A 485 21.09 1.57 1.27
N ALA A 486 20.41 0.42 1.25
CA ALA A 486 20.99 -0.87 1.64
C ALA A 486 22.14 -1.29 0.70
N ALA A 487 21.94 -1.21 -0.62
CA ALA A 487 22.93 -1.59 -1.62
C ALA A 487 24.19 -0.72 -1.55
N LEU A 488 24.05 0.60 -1.43
CA LEU A 488 25.17 1.52 -1.28
C LEU A 488 25.91 1.28 0.04
N ALA A 489 25.19 1.04 1.14
CA ALA A 489 25.82 0.71 2.42
C ALA A 489 26.66 -0.58 2.33
N LEU A 490 26.16 -1.63 1.68
CA LEU A 490 26.91 -2.87 1.44
C LEU A 490 28.07 -2.65 0.46
N ALA A 491 27.89 -1.85 -0.60
CA ALA A 491 28.95 -1.51 -1.55
C ALA A 491 30.10 -0.74 -0.89
N LEU A 492 29.82 0.04 0.16
CA LEU A 492 30.83 0.73 0.94
C LEU A 492 31.43 -0.22 1.99
N ALA A 493 30.61 -0.94 2.76
CA ALA A 493 31.01 -1.56 4.02
C ALA A 493 31.30 -3.08 3.96
N ALA A 494 30.81 -3.80 2.96
CA ALA A 494 30.95 -5.26 2.92
C ALA A 494 32.42 -5.70 2.87
N ALA A 495 32.79 -6.67 3.71
CA ALA A 495 34.14 -7.24 3.75
C ALA A 495 34.44 -8.11 2.52
N SER A 496 33.43 -8.86 2.04
CA SER A 496 33.56 -9.69 0.84
C SER A 496 33.60 -8.82 -0.41
N ALA A 497 34.69 -8.91 -1.18
CA ALA A 497 34.82 -8.20 -2.46
C ALA A 497 33.68 -8.55 -3.44
N LYS A 498 33.20 -9.80 -3.40
CA LYS A 498 32.05 -10.24 -4.21
C LYS A 498 30.78 -9.50 -3.79
N THR A 499 30.47 -9.49 -2.49
CA THR A 499 29.28 -8.80 -1.96
C THR A 499 29.35 -7.30 -2.24
N ARG A 500 30.53 -6.70 -2.08
CA ARG A 500 30.79 -5.30 -2.38
C ARG A 500 30.53 -4.97 -3.85
N PHE A 501 31.09 -5.78 -4.76
CA PHE A 501 30.94 -5.59 -6.19
C PHE A 501 29.49 -5.81 -6.64
N SER A 502 28.83 -6.88 -6.20
CA SER A 502 27.42 -7.14 -6.52
C SER A 502 26.50 -6.03 -6.00
N ALA A 503 26.72 -5.54 -4.78
CA ALA A 503 25.95 -4.41 -4.25
C ALA A 503 26.20 -3.12 -5.05
N ALA A 504 27.45 -2.87 -5.45
CA ALA A 504 27.79 -1.70 -6.27
C ALA A 504 27.12 -1.75 -7.66
N ILE A 505 27.19 -2.86 -8.38
CA ILE A 505 26.58 -2.96 -9.72
C ILE A 505 25.04 -2.92 -9.66
N LEU A 506 24.41 -3.49 -8.63
CA LEU A 506 22.96 -3.44 -8.46
C LEU A 506 22.49 -2.03 -8.04
N SER A 507 23.35 -1.24 -7.38
CA SER A 507 23.03 0.16 -7.07
C SER A 507 22.88 1.05 -8.31
N VAL A 508 23.43 0.67 -9.46
CA VAL A 508 23.36 1.45 -10.71
C VAL A 508 21.92 1.61 -11.24
N PRO A 509 21.18 0.52 -11.56
CA PRO A 509 19.78 0.65 -11.96
C PRO A 509 18.91 1.24 -10.83
N LEU A 510 19.18 0.91 -9.56
CA LEU A 510 18.45 1.47 -8.42
C LEU A 510 18.60 2.99 -8.35
N LEU A 511 19.82 3.51 -8.51
CA LEU A 511 20.11 4.95 -8.51
C LEU A 511 19.45 5.64 -9.71
N ALA A 512 19.63 5.10 -10.91
CA ALA A 512 19.04 5.66 -12.12
C ALA A 512 17.51 5.75 -12.02
N ALA A 513 16.84 4.68 -11.59
CA ALA A 513 15.40 4.66 -11.41
C ALA A 513 14.95 5.63 -10.30
N THR A 514 15.64 5.63 -9.15
CA THR A 514 15.32 6.54 -8.02
C THR A 514 15.45 8.01 -8.43
N VAL A 515 16.48 8.37 -9.21
CA VAL A 515 16.60 9.73 -9.77
C VAL A 515 15.44 10.02 -10.73
N LEU A 516 15.14 9.12 -11.66
CA LEU A 516 14.06 9.35 -12.63
C LEU A 516 12.65 9.36 -12.01
N THR A 517 12.46 8.91 -10.77
CA THR A 517 11.17 9.09 -10.07
C THR A 517 10.88 10.56 -9.72
N PHE A 518 11.90 11.43 -9.68
CA PHE A 518 11.78 12.82 -9.21
C PHE A 518 11.08 12.98 -7.85
N THR A 519 11.19 11.97 -6.96
CA THR A 519 10.75 12.12 -5.57
C THR A 519 11.90 12.61 -4.68
N ARG A 520 11.82 13.89 -4.33
CA ARG A 520 12.81 14.58 -3.48
C ARG A 520 12.97 13.87 -2.13
N GLY A 521 11.89 13.29 -1.59
CA GLY A 521 11.91 12.53 -0.34
C GLY A 521 12.85 11.32 -0.39
N ALA A 522 12.82 10.54 -1.48
CA ALA A 522 13.74 9.42 -1.66
C ALA A 522 15.18 9.88 -1.88
N TRP A 523 15.40 10.98 -2.61
CA TRP A 523 16.75 11.50 -2.82
C TRP A 523 17.41 11.93 -1.52
N ILE A 524 16.67 12.68 -0.69
CA ILE A 524 17.16 13.14 0.61
C ILE A 524 17.32 11.96 1.58
N GLY A 525 16.39 11.00 1.58
CA GLY A 525 16.48 9.77 2.37
C GLY A 525 17.74 8.96 2.07
N VAL A 526 18.01 8.69 0.79
CA VAL A 526 19.21 7.97 0.36
C VAL A 526 20.48 8.77 0.65
N LEU A 527 20.47 10.09 0.41
CA LEU A 527 21.61 10.96 0.71
C LEU A 527 21.98 10.91 2.20
N LEU A 528 21.01 11.10 3.09
CA LEU A 528 21.25 11.05 4.55
C LEU A 528 21.63 9.65 5.02
N SER A 529 21.15 8.61 4.35
CA SER A 529 21.58 7.23 4.59
C SER A 529 23.06 7.03 4.24
N VAL A 530 23.51 7.48 3.08
CA VAL A 530 24.93 7.42 2.66
C VAL A 530 25.80 8.26 3.59
N VAL A 531 25.38 9.47 3.96
CA VAL A 531 26.09 10.31 4.93
C VAL A 531 26.23 9.57 6.26
N THR A 532 25.15 8.98 6.78
CA THR A 532 25.18 8.18 8.01
C THR A 532 26.19 7.03 7.92
N VAL A 533 26.22 6.31 6.80
CA VAL A 533 27.18 5.22 6.55
C VAL A 533 28.62 5.74 6.57
N LEU A 534 28.90 6.86 5.89
CA LEU A 534 30.24 7.43 5.81
C LEU A 534 30.71 7.96 7.18
N LEU A 535 29.84 8.62 7.94
CA LEU A 535 30.11 9.08 9.30
C LEU A 535 30.37 7.91 10.25
N ALA A 536 29.51 6.87 10.22
CA ALA A 536 29.67 5.67 11.02
C ALA A 536 31.00 4.95 10.78
N ARG A 537 31.52 5.02 9.54
CA ARG A 537 32.82 4.47 9.13
C ARG A 537 33.99 5.44 9.25
N ARG A 538 33.77 6.68 9.69
CA ARG A 538 34.78 7.75 9.75
C ARG A 538 35.46 7.99 8.39
N ALA A 539 34.72 7.80 7.30
CA ALA A 539 35.22 7.93 5.93
C ALA A 539 35.19 9.39 5.43
N TRP A 540 35.73 10.32 6.24
CA TRP A 540 35.66 11.77 6.03
C TRP A 540 36.22 12.23 4.68
N LYS A 541 37.25 11.53 4.17
CA LYS A 541 37.83 11.82 2.85
C LYS A 541 36.84 11.54 1.70
N ILE A 542 36.11 10.43 1.78
CA ILE A 542 35.09 10.07 0.78
C ILE A 542 33.92 11.05 0.88
N LEU A 543 33.51 11.40 2.10
CA LEU A 543 32.48 12.42 2.32
C LEU A 543 32.89 13.76 1.70
N GLY A 544 34.11 14.24 1.98
CA GLY A 544 34.66 15.47 1.42
C GLY A 544 34.75 15.43 -0.11
N LEU A 545 35.15 14.30 -0.69
CA LEU A 545 35.16 14.11 -2.15
C LEU A 545 33.75 14.20 -2.73
N LEU A 546 32.79 13.45 -2.17
CA LEU A 546 31.40 13.45 -2.65
C LEU A 546 30.76 14.84 -2.52
N THR A 547 30.97 15.55 -1.41
CA THR A 547 30.46 16.92 -1.23
C THR A 547 31.09 17.89 -2.22
N THR A 548 32.40 17.76 -2.48
CA THR A 548 33.10 18.60 -3.45
C THR A 548 32.60 18.33 -4.87
N THR A 549 32.52 17.06 -5.28
CA THR A 549 32.01 16.66 -6.60
C THR A 549 30.55 17.05 -6.78
N ALA A 550 29.70 16.90 -5.76
CA ALA A 550 28.30 17.33 -5.81
C ALA A 550 28.19 18.86 -5.94
N SER A 551 29.02 19.62 -5.23
CA SER A 551 29.04 21.09 -5.30
C SER A 551 29.52 21.58 -6.67
N LEU A 552 30.58 20.97 -7.21
CA LEU A 552 31.08 21.27 -8.56
C LEU A 552 30.06 20.89 -9.63
N GLY A 553 29.44 19.71 -9.51
CA GLY A 553 28.38 19.26 -10.42
C GLY A 553 27.16 20.18 -10.37
N LEU A 554 26.72 20.58 -9.18
CA LEU A 554 25.64 21.54 -9.02
C LEU A 554 26.01 22.90 -9.60
N GLY A 555 27.24 23.38 -9.39
CA GLY A 555 27.75 24.60 -10.01
C GLY A 555 27.71 24.54 -11.54
N MET A 556 28.20 23.44 -12.13
CA MET A 556 28.15 23.21 -13.58
C MET A 556 26.72 23.15 -14.13
N ILE A 557 25.83 22.41 -13.47
CA ILE A 557 24.41 22.32 -13.87
C ILE A 557 23.72 23.67 -13.69
N SER A 558 24.10 24.47 -12.69
CA SER A 558 23.55 25.83 -12.50
C SER A 558 23.91 26.76 -13.65
N VAL A 559 25.06 26.55 -14.29
CA VAL A 559 25.48 27.31 -15.48
C VAL A 559 24.77 26.80 -16.73
N VAL A 560 24.70 25.48 -16.93
CA VAL A 560 24.18 24.86 -18.16
C VAL A 560 22.65 24.81 -18.20
N ALA A 561 22.01 24.62 -17.05
CA ALA A 561 20.57 24.45 -16.89
C ALA A 561 20.07 25.17 -15.62
N PRO A 562 20.18 26.51 -15.55
CA PRO A 562 19.80 27.29 -14.37
C PRO A 562 18.33 27.07 -13.98
N SER A 563 17.43 26.95 -14.96
CA SER A 563 16.02 26.67 -14.73
C SER A 563 15.77 25.30 -14.09
N PHE A 564 16.55 24.27 -14.45
CA PHE A 564 16.49 22.96 -13.81
C PHE A 564 16.92 23.03 -12.35
N VAL A 565 18.04 23.72 -12.06
CA VAL A 565 18.52 23.88 -10.68
C VAL A 565 17.52 24.67 -9.84
N LEU A 566 17.00 25.78 -10.36
CA LEU A 566 15.97 26.57 -9.68
C LEU A 566 14.72 25.73 -9.40
N ASN A 567 14.28 24.89 -10.34
CA ASN A 567 13.13 24.01 -10.12
C ASN A 567 13.39 22.89 -9.10
N VAL A 568 14.61 22.35 -9.04
CA VAL A 568 15.02 21.34 -8.05
C VAL A 568 15.18 21.95 -6.66
N LEU A 569 15.76 23.16 -6.56
CA LEU A 569 16.03 23.89 -5.32
C LEU A 569 14.84 24.73 -4.82
N ARG A 570 13.76 24.87 -5.60
CA ARG A 570 12.51 25.52 -5.17
C ARG A 570 11.87 24.71 -4.03
N ILE A 571 12.25 25.06 -2.81
CA ILE A 571 11.63 24.61 -1.56
C ILE A 571 10.29 25.33 -1.44
N GLY A 572 9.20 24.57 -1.35
CA GLY A 572 7.87 25.14 -1.26
C GLY A 572 7.21 25.49 -2.60
N GLU A 573 7.48 24.74 -3.68
CA GLU A 573 6.66 24.67 -4.89
C GLU A 573 6.38 23.20 -5.30
N GLY A 574 5.26 22.96 -5.99
CA GLY A 574 4.80 21.62 -6.43
C GLY A 574 4.05 20.82 -5.34
N THR A 575 4.09 19.49 -5.42
CA THR A 575 3.38 18.57 -4.50
C THR A 575 3.68 18.80 -3.02
N ALA A 576 4.80 19.46 -2.68
CA ALA A 576 5.19 19.84 -1.31
C ALA A 576 4.31 20.95 -0.69
N ILE A 577 3.95 22.02 -1.43
CA ILE A 577 2.92 22.99 -0.96
C ILE A 577 1.59 22.23 -0.78
N GLY A 578 1.36 21.24 -1.63
CA GLY A 578 0.22 20.34 -1.54
C GLY A 578 0.11 19.57 -0.22
N ARG A 579 1.16 19.46 0.59
CA ARG A 579 1.13 18.69 1.83
C ARG A 579 0.80 19.53 3.07
N VAL A 580 1.10 20.83 3.06
CA VAL A 580 0.89 21.70 4.24
C VAL A 580 -0.58 21.73 4.69
N PRO A 581 -1.58 21.96 3.82
CA PRO A 581 -2.99 21.91 4.24
C PRO A 581 -3.41 20.53 4.76
N ILE A 582 -2.80 19.45 4.23
CA ILE A 582 -3.07 18.07 4.68
C ILE A 582 -2.55 17.88 6.10
N TRP A 583 -1.34 18.37 6.40
CA TRP A 583 -0.75 18.29 7.73
C TRP A 583 -1.49 19.13 8.75
N ILE A 584 -1.92 20.33 8.38
CA ILE A 584 -2.76 21.18 9.24
C ILE A 584 -4.06 20.46 9.58
N ALA A 585 -4.73 19.88 8.59
CA ALA A 585 -5.95 19.12 8.83
C ALA A 585 -5.72 17.88 9.70
N ALA A 586 -4.70 17.08 9.38
CA ALA A 586 -4.31 15.92 10.18
C ALA A 586 -4.05 16.30 11.65
N TRP A 587 -3.36 17.44 11.86
CA TRP A 587 -3.09 17.96 13.19
C TRP A 587 -4.36 18.44 13.91
N ASN A 588 -5.28 19.12 13.22
CA ASN A 588 -6.58 19.51 13.77
C ASN A 588 -7.38 18.28 14.21
N THR A 589 -7.30 17.20 13.44
CA THR A 589 -7.96 15.95 13.78
C THR A 589 -7.30 15.23 14.96
N ILE A 590 -5.97 15.23 15.06
CA ILE A 590 -5.27 14.72 16.25
C ILE A 590 -5.67 15.51 17.49
N ARG A 591 -5.85 16.83 17.38
CA ARG A 591 -6.28 17.67 18.50
C ARG A 591 -7.68 17.33 19.01
N SER A 592 -8.58 16.79 18.18
CA SER A 592 -9.91 16.35 18.62
C SER A 592 -9.91 14.95 19.26
N SER A 593 -8.96 14.08 18.90
CA SER A 593 -8.81 12.74 19.47
C SER A 593 -7.32 12.39 19.69
N PRO A 594 -6.67 13.00 20.71
CA PRO A 594 -5.22 12.89 20.87
C PRO A 594 -4.76 11.52 21.37
N VAL A 595 -5.61 10.79 22.10
CA VAL A 595 -5.26 9.48 22.68
C VAL A 595 -5.56 8.35 21.70
N LEU A 596 -6.78 8.30 21.17
CA LEU A 596 -7.24 7.20 20.32
C LEU A 596 -6.91 7.40 18.84
N GLY A 597 -6.68 8.64 18.40
CA GLY A 597 -6.62 8.97 16.98
C GLY A 597 -7.99 8.85 16.33
N LEU A 598 -7.99 8.69 15.00
CA LEU A 598 -9.18 8.42 14.18
C LEU A 598 -9.53 6.94 14.07
N GLY A 599 -8.53 6.07 14.13
CA GLY A 599 -8.63 4.66 13.79
C GLY A 599 -8.02 4.33 12.42
N LEU A 600 -7.73 3.05 12.23
CA LEU A 600 -7.07 2.50 11.04
C LEU A 600 -7.81 2.85 9.74
N ASP A 601 -7.09 3.49 8.82
CA ASP A 601 -7.56 3.90 7.49
C ASP A 601 -8.89 4.67 7.49
N GLN A 602 -9.10 5.51 8.51
CA GLN A 602 -10.34 6.30 8.64
C GLN A 602 -10.24 7.70 8.04
N LEU A 603 -9.04 8.19 7.70
CA LEU A 603 -8.84 9.59 7.28
C LEU A 603 -9.68 9.96 6.04
N ALA A 604 -9.82 9.05 5.07
CA ALA A 604 -10.64 9.24 3.88
C ALA A 604 -12.15 9.27 4.16
N HIS A 605 -12.58 8.82 5.34
CA HIS A 605 -13.98 8.74 5.76
C HIS A 605 -14.39 9.92 6.66
N VAL A 606 -13.46 10.80 7.01
CA VAL A 606 -13.73 11.96 7.86
C VAL A 606 -14.29 13.12 7.04
N ASP A 607 -15.29 13.81 7.60
CA ASP A 607 -15.84 15.04 7.02
C ASP A 607 -14.76 16.14 6.90
N PRO A 608 -14.46 16.63 5.69
CA PRO A 608 -13.48 17.69 5.46
C PRO A 608 -13.79 18.98 6.20
N SER A 609 -15.08 19.32 6.25
CA SER A 609 -15.54 20.61 6.78
C SER A 609 -15.23 20.73 8.27
N ARG A 610 -15.25 19.60 8.99
CA ARG A 610 -14.99 19.51 10.43
C ARG A 610 -13.56 19.88 10.83
N TYR A 611 -12.59 19.74 9.93
CA TYR A 611 -11.16 19.93 10.25
C TYR A 611 -10.45 20.95 9.35
N GLY A 612 -11.21 21.73 8.58
CA GLY A 612 -10.66 22.74 7.68
C GLY A 612 -9.89 22.15 6.51
N MET A 613 -10.27 20.94 6.05
CA MET A 613 -9.67 20.35 4.85
C MET A 613 -10.21 21.04 3.60
N PRO A 614 -9.34 21.51 2.68
CA PRO A 614 -9.79 21.93 1.36
C PRO A 614 -10.47 20.73 0.67
N GLN A 615 -11.77 20.81 0.49
CA GLN A 615 -12.62 19.75 -0.04
C GLN A 615 -12.16 19.23 -1.41
N GLN A 616 -11.41 20.08 -2.14
CA GLN A 616 -10.65 19.83 -3.37
C GLN A 616 -9.76 18.59 -3.36
N ARG A 617 -9.42 18.02 -2.20
CA ARG A 617 -8.49 16.88 -2.11
C ARG A 617 -9.06 15.63 -1.45
N LEU A 618 -10.34 15.66 -1.04
CA LEU A 618 -10.93 14.62 -0.20
C LEU A 618 -11.00 13.24 -0.89
N MET A 619 -11.15 13.20 -2.21
CA MET A 619 -11.23 11.92 -2.95
C MET A 619 -9.85 11.28 -3.22
N THR A 620 -8.76 11.88 -2.72
CA THR A 620 -7.38 11.47 -3.03
C THR A 620 -6.43 11.36 -1.83
N ILE A 621 -6.84 11.76 -0.61
CA ILE A 621 -5.97 11.72 0.57
C ILE A 621 -6.43 10.59 1.50
N ALA A 622 -5.86 9.40 1.32
CA ALA A 622 -6.00 8.29 2.27
C ALA A 622 -5.11 8.48 3.51
N HIS A 623 -4.04 9.28 3.41
CA HIS A 623 -3.03 9.42 4.44
C HIS A 623 -2.36 10.81 4.43
N PRO A 624 -1.81 11.28 5.56
CA PRO A 624 -1.28 12.63 5.68
C PRO A 624 0.08 12.86 5.01
N HIS A 625 0.69 11.84 4.38
CA HIS A 625 2.05 11.92 3.81
C HIS A 625 3.10 12.38 4.85
N ASN A 626 2.94 11.96 6.10
CA ASN A 626 3.90 12.17 7.18
C ASN A 626 3.75 11.01 8.16
N LEU A 627 4.84 10.26 8.35
CA LEU A 627 4.90 9.04 9.16
C LEU A 627 4.36 9.25 10.58
N VAL A 628 4.70 10.37 11.24
CA VAL A 628 4.29 10.62 12.63
C VAL A 628 2.80 10.91 12.68
N LEU A 629 2.32 11.80 11.82
CA LEU A 629 0.89 12.13 11.76
C LEU A 629 0.06 10.90 11.37
N ASP A 630 0.57 10.07 10.46
CA ASP A 630 -0.12 8.87 9.98
C ASP A 630 -0.26 7.82 11.08
N VAL A 631 0.83 7.52 11.79
CA VAL A 631 0.80 6.60 12.95
C VAL A 631 -0.12 7.13 14.05
N TRP A 632 -0.08 8.43 14.34
CA TRP A 632 -0.92 9.02 15.38
C TRP A 632 -2.40 8.99 15.01
N LEU A 633 -2.76 9.35 13.78
CA LEU A 633 -4.15 9.28 13.32
C LEU A 633 -4.66 7.84 13.33
N GLN A 634 -3.87 6.88 12.86
CA GLN A 634 -4.35 5.50 12.70
C GLN A 634 -4.32 4.67 13.98
N LEU A 635 -3.31 4.84 14.83
CA LEU A 635 -3.08 3.99 16.02
C LEU A 635 -3.13 4.73 17.35
N GLY A 636 -3.38 6.04 17.32
CA GLY A 636 -3.39 6.89 18.50
C GLY A 636 -2.02 7.03 19.17
N LEU A 637 -2.02 7.61 20.37
CA LEU A 637 -0.81 7.87 21.15
C LEU A 637 -0.07 6.57 21.50
N LEU A 638 -0.80 5.47 21.75
CA LEU A 638 -0.20 4.16 22.02
C LEU A 638 0.66 3.68 20.85
N GLY A 639 0.14 3.79 19.62
CA GLY A 639 0.90 3.45 18.41
C GLY A 639 2.17 4.29 18.27
N VAL A 640 2.09 5.60 18.51
CA VAL A 640 3.26 6.50 18.48
C VAL A 640 4.32 6.04 19.47
N VAL A 641 3.95 5.80 20.74
CA VAL A 641 4.89 5.37 21.79
C VAL A 641 5.58 4.04 21.41
N VAL A 642 4.80 3.06 20.94
CA VAL A 642 5.35 1.74 20.59
C VAL A 642 6.27 1.80 19.37
N ILE A 643 5.88 2.52 18.30
CA ILE A 643 6.72 2.69 17.11
C ILE A 643 7.99 3.47 17.46
N THR A 644 7.90 4.57 18.21
CA THR A 644 9.08 5.31 18.65
C THR A 644 10.03 4.43 19.47
N GLY A 645 9.50 3.62 20.39
CA GLY A 645 10.31 2.65 21.15
C GLY A 645 11.01 1.63 20.26
N LEU A 646 10.31 1.08 19.25
CA LEU A 646 10.89 0.16 18.27
C LEU A 646 11.99 0.83 17.45
N VAL A 647 11.77 2.05 16.97
CA VAL A 647 12.73 2.84 16.19
C VAL A 647 13.99 3.12 17.00
N LEU A 648 13.85 3.73 18.18
CA LEU A 648 14.98 4.13 19.02
C LEU A 648 15.83 2.92 19.41
N ARG A 649 15.18 1.83 19.83
CA ARG A 649 15.90 0.62 20.25
C ARG A 649 16.58 -0.08 19.07
N SER A 650 15.97 -0.06 17.88
CA SER A 650 16.58 -0.61 16.67
C SER A 650 17.75 0.23 16.20
N ALA A 651 17.60 1.56 16.14
CA ALA A 651 18.67 2.49 15.82
C ALA A 651 19.87 2.31 16.77
N GLN A 652 19.62 2.23 18.08
CA GLN A 652 20.68 2.00 19.07
C GLN A 652 21.43 0.69 18.82
N SER A 653 20.71 -0.42 18.60
CA SER A 653 21.30 -1.74 18.40
C SER A 653 22.12 -1.80 17.11
N LEU A 654 21.59 -1.23 16.02
CA LEU A 654 22.26 -1.17 14.73
C LEU A 654 23.48 -0.23 14.75
N TRP A 655 23.40 0.90 15.46
CA TRP A 655 24.52 1.83 15.64
C TRP A 655 25.67 1.22 16.45
N GLN A 656 25.35 0.50 17.52
CA GLN A 656 26.36 -0.22 18.30
C GLN A 656 27.06 -1.28 17.43
N ALA A 657 26.30 -1.97 16.58
CA ALA A 657 26.82 -2.94 15.64
C ALA A 657 27.27 -2.35 14.28
N ARG A 658 27.46 -1.03 14.13
CA ARG A 658 27.78 -0.36 12.86
C ARG A 658 29.04 -0.86 12.14
N HIS A 659 29.89 -1.61 12.83
CA HIS A 659 31.06 -2.28 12.26
C HIS A 659 30.68 -3.51 11.42
N GLN A 660 29.51 -4.09 11.67
CA GLN A 660 28.94 -5.20 10.90
C GLN A 660 28.25 -4.64 9.65
N PRO A 661 28.63 -5.08 8.43
CA PRO A 661 28.09 -4.52 7.18
C PRO A 661 26.56 -4.62 7.07
N VAL A 662 25.98 -5.73 7.55
CA VAL A 662 24.53 -5.95 7.52
C VAL A 662 23.80 -5.03 8.49
N ALA A 663 24.34 -4.81 9.70
CA ALA A 663 23.77 -3.85 10.64
C ALA A 663 23.83 -2.42 10.10
N LEU A 664 24.95 -2.04 9.47
CA LEU A 664 25.11 -0.72 8.87
C LEU A 664 24.19 -0.50 7.66
N ALA A 665 23.99 -1.52 6.83
CA ALA A 665 23.02 -1.47 5.73
C ALA A 665 21.57 -1.39 6.23
N THR A 666 21.25 -2.10 7.31
CA THR A 666 19.93 -2.01 7.95
C THR A 666 19.70 -0.64 8.60
N LEU A 667 20.74 -0.04 9.18
CA LEU A 667 20.69 1.33 9.67
C LEU A 667 20.43 2.33 8.54
N ALA A 668 21.07 2.13 7.37
CA ALA A 668 20.81 2.96 6.19
C ALA A 668 19.34 2.84 5.74
N ILE A 669 18.75 1.65 5.73
CA ILE A 669 17.31 1.46 5.47
C ILE A 669 16.47 2.26 6.48
N LEU A 670 16.78 2.17 7.78
CA LEU A 670 16.04 2.88 8.82
C LEU A 670 16.11 4.40 8.64
N VAL A 671 17.27 4.94 8.28
CA VAL A 671 17.44 6.38 8.01
C VAL A 671 16.59 6.81 6.81
N ASP A 672 16.62 6.06 5.70
CA ASP A 672 15.80 6.36 4.53
C ASP A 672 14.29 6.33 4.87
N LEU A 673 13.82 5.28 5.54
CA LEU A 673 12.43 5.12 5.96
C LEU A 673 11.93 6.28 6.82
N LEU A 674 12.76 6.76 7.76
CA LEU A 674 12.43 7.88 8.65
C LEU A 674 12.43 9.21 7.89
N VAL A 675 13.50 9.51 7.15
CA VAL A 675 13.68 10.78 6.44
C VAL A 675 12.64 10.93 5.34
N HIS A 676 12.50 9.91 4.50
CA HIS A 676 11.46 9.89 3.48
C HIS A 676 10.06 9.88 4.13
N GLY A 677 9.90 9.15 5.23
CA GLY A 677 8.66 9.11 6.01
C GLY A 677 8.19 10.48 6.52
N MET A 678 9.07 11.47 6.68
CA MET A 678 8.63 12.83 7.07
C MET A 678 7.83 13.54 5.99
N VAL A 679 7.96 13.11 4.74
CA VAL A 679 7.29 13.71 3.59
C VAL A 679 6.44 12.72 2.80
N ASP A 680 6.39 11.45 3.18
CA ASP A 680 5.52 10.46 2.54
C ASP A 680 5.14 9.32 3.48
N GLN A 681 4.25 8.44 3.03
CA GLN A 681 3.83 7.26 3.78
C GLN A 681 4.80 6.08 3.54
N THR A 682 5.69 5.82 4.50
CA THR A 682 6.68 4.73 4.41
C THR A 682 6.39 3.54 5.33
N LEU A 683 5.43 3.63 6.25
CA LEU A 683 5.07 2.56 7.19
C LEU A 683 3.72 1.92 6.87
N MET A 684 2.64 2.70 6.90
CA MET A 684 1.27 2.19 6.70
C MET A 684 0.84 2.16 5.22
N GLY A 685 1.78 2.36 4.29
CA GLY A 685 1.53 2.38 2.85
C GLY A 685 1.60 0.99 2.25
N GLY A 686 0.51 0.22 2.37
CA GLY A 686 0.43 -1.15 1.85
C GLY A 686 1.51 -2.07 2.45
N ASP A 687 2.17 -2.88 1.62
CA ASP A 687 3.17 -3.86 2.07
C ASP A 687 4.53 -3.25 2.52
N MET A 688 4.68 -1.91 2.59
CA MET A 688 5.94 -1.30 3.07
C MET A 688 6.29 -1.67 4.52
N ILE A 689 5.29 -2.02 5.34
CA ILE A 689 5.47 -2.45 6.74
C ILE A 689 6.37 -3.69 6.88
N TYR A 690 6.45 -4.56 5.86
CA TYR A 690 7.37 -5.69 5.87
C TYR A 690 8.85 -5.25 5.90
N ILE A 691 9.18 -4.09 5.32
CA ILE A 691 10.53 -3.52 5.35
C ILE A 691 10.86 -2.98 6.76
N TRP A 692 9.88 -2.39 7.44
CA TRP A 692 10.03 -1.99 8.85
C TRP A 692 10.26 -3.20 9.76
N TRP A 693 9.48 -4.26 9.57
CA TRP A 693 9.68 -5.51 10.30
C TRP A 693 11.03 -6.14 10.00
N LEU A 694 11.53 -6.10 8.75
CA LEU A 694 12.92 -6.47 8.45
C LEU A 694 13.91 -5.71 9.34
N VAL A 695 13.77 -4.39 9.46
CA VAL A 695 14.67 -3.56 10.29
C VAL A 695 14.62 -4.01 11.75
N PHE A 696 13.42 -4.17 12.30
CA PHE A 696 13.24 -4.55 13.71
C PHE A 696 13.79 -5.95 14.01
N ILE A 697 13.56 -6.91 13.12
CA ILE A 697 14.04 -8.29 13.23
C ILE A 697 15.58 -8.35 13.14
N VAL A 698 16.17 -7.67 12.16
CA VAL A 698 17.63 -7.64 12.02
C VAL A 698 18.28 -6.93 13.20
N ALA A 699 17.65 -5.88 13.74
CA ALA A 699 18.16 -5.19 14.91
C ALA A 699 18.19 -6.07 16.18
N THR A 700 17.26 -7.03 16.36
CA THR A 700 17.30 -7.93 17.53
C THR A 700 18.43 -8.94 17.49
N GLU A 701 18.89 -9.35 16.30
CA GLU A 701 20.08 -10.21 16.16
C GLU A 701 21.33 -9.54 16.77
N TYR A 702 21.45 -8.21 16.61
CA TYR A 702 22.62 -7.46 17.05
C TYR A 702 22.55 -6.93 18.49
N ARG A 703 21.44 -7.13 19.21
CA ARG A 703 21.32 -6.74 20.63
C ARG A 703 22.20 -7.57 21.57
N CYS A 704 22.46 -8.81 21.20
CA CYS A 704 23.02 -9.81 22.10
C CYS A 704 24.55 -9.93 22.01
N ASN A 705 25.16 -9.44 20.93
CA ASN A 705 26.61 -9.48 20.75
C ASN A 705 27.37 -8.41 21.54
N THR A 706 26.68 -7.38 22.07
CA THR A 706 27.31 -6.32 22.87
C THR A 706 27.24 -6.59 24.37
N ALA A 707 26.26 -7.34 24.85
CA ALA A 707 26.18 -7.75 26.26
C ALA A 707 27.32 -8.71 26.65
N SER A 708 27.85 -9.49 25.72
CA SER A 708 29.03 -10.36 25.92
C SER A 708 30.38 -9.64 25.78
N GLN A 709 30.40 -8.34 25.46
CA GLN A 709 31.63 -7.55 25.28
C GLN A 709 31.88 -6.53 26.39
N HIS A 710 31.00 -6.45 27.40
CA HIS A 710 31.22 -5.62 28.60
C HIS A 710 31.67 -6.50 29.78
N PRO A 711 32.95 -6.41 30.22
CA PRO A 711 33.46 -7.22 31.33
C PRO A 711 32.82 -6.89 32.70
N VAL A 712 32.04 -5.82 32.80
CA VAL A 712 31.42 -5.37 34.06
C VAL A 712 30.05 -6.04 34.31
N LEU A 713 29.48 -6.75 33.33
CA LEU A 713 28.20 -7.47 33.49
C LEU A 713 28.34 -8.99 33.58
N SER A 714 29.56 -9.55 33.45
CA SER A 714 29.78 -10.99 33.65
C SER A 714 29.68 -11.38 35.13
N GLU A 715 30.08 -10.52 36.06
CA GLU A 715 30.02 -10.81 37.51
C GLU A 715 28.59 -10.94 38.05
N ALA A 716 27.59 -10.33 37.41
CA ALA A 716 26.19 -10.44 37.83
C ALA A 716 25.49 -11.72 37.35
N CYS A 717 26.08 -12.44 36.39
CA CYS A 717 25.57 -13.73 35.91
C CYS A 717 26.23 -14.94 36.62
N ASP A 718 27.41 -14.76 37.20
CA ASP A 718 28.16 -15.83 37.88
C ASP A 718 27.74 -16.05 39.34
N SER A 719 26.80 -15.26 39.88
CA SER A 719 26.34 -15.37 41.28
C SER A 719 25.13 -16.29 41.50
N LEU A 720 24.81 -17.17 40.55
CA LEU A 720 23.81 -18.25 40.74
C LEU A 720 24.53 -19.56 41.04
N PRO A 721 24.15 -20.29 42.11
CA PRO A 721 24.96 -21.37 42.65
C PRO A 721 25.12 -22.52 41.66
N ALA A 722 26.39 -22.87 41.43
CA ALA A 722 26.82 -24.03 40.68
C ALA A 722 26.35 -25.33 41.35
N THR A 723 25.54 -26.12 40.66
CA THR A 723 25.43 -27.55 40.90
C THR A 723 25.50 -28.32 39.59
N ARG A 724 26.70 -28.87 39.33
CA ARG A 724 27.04 -30.19 38.74
C ARG A 724 26.41 -30.53 37.36
N GLU A 725 27.12 -30.80 36.26
CA GLU A 725 28.44 -31.42 36.04
C GLU A 725 29.09 -30.85 34.77
N CYS A 726 30.36 -30.45 34.88
CA CYS A 726 31.28 -30.32 33.75
C CYS A 726 32.21 -31.54 33.74
N VAL A 727 32.24 -32.26 32.62
CA VAL A 727 33.33 -33.17 32.25
C VAL A 727 33.87 -32.60 30.93
N GLY A 728 35.01 -31.88 30.97
CA GLY A 728 36.33 -32.39 30.53
C GLY A 728 36.45 -32.38 29.00
N VAL A 729 36.99 -31.33 28.34
CA VAL A 729 38.43 -31.12 28.00
C VAL A 729 38.94 -32.27 27.09
N SER A 730 39.50 -32.08 25.88
CA SER A 730 40.57 -31.15 25.49
C SER A 730 40.61 -30.84 23.99
N SER A 731 41.16 -29.67 23.70
CA SER A 731 41.84 -29.27 22.47
C SER A 731 43.02 -30.18 22.08
N ALA A 732 43.09 -30.50 20.79
CA ALA A 732 44.29 -30.59 19.96
C ALA A 732 43.93 -30.14 18.54
#